data_AF-A0A7F8QBX9-F1
#
_entry.id   AF-A0A7F8QBX9-F1
#
_cell.length_a   1.000
_cell.length_b   1.000
_cell.length_c   1.000
_cell.angle_alpha   90.00
_cell.angle_beta   90.00
_cell.angle_gamma   90.00
#
_symmetry.space_group_name_H-M   'P 1'
#
loop_
_entity.id
_entity.type
_entity.pdbx_description
1 polymer ?
#
loop_
_entity_poly.entity_id
_entity_poly.type
_entity_poly.pdbx_seq_one_letter_code
_entity_poly.pdbx_strand_id
1 'polypeptide(L)'
;MARPPPLQELPPGYTPPARAASPQILAGSLKAPLWLRAYFQGLLFSLGCGIQRHCGKVLFLGLLAFGALALGLRVAIIETDLEQLWVEVGSRVSQELHYTKEKLGDEAAYTSQMLIQTPLQEGENILTPEALGLHLQAALTASKVQVSLYGKSWDLNKICYKSGIPLIENGMIERMIEKLFPCVILTPLDCFWEGAKLQGGSAYLPGRPDIQWTNLDPEQLLEELGPFASLEGFRELLDKAQVGQAYVGRPCLHPDDLHCPPSAPNHHGKQAPNVAQELSGGCHGFSHKFMHWQEELLLGGISRDPRGQLLRAEALQSTFLLMSPRQLYEHFRGDYQTHDIGWSEERAGTVLQAWQRRFVQLAQEALPQNSSQQIHAFSSTTLDDILHAFSEVSAARVAGGYLLMLAYACVTMLRWDCAQSQGAVGLAGVLLVALAVASGLGLCALLGIAFNAATTQVLPFLALGIGVDDIFLLAHAFTEAPPGTPLQERTGECLQRTGTSVALTSINHMVAFFMAALVPIPALRAFSLQAAIVVGCNFAAVMLVFPAVLSLDLRRRHCQRLDVLCCFSRPCSARVIQILPRELGDGTGPVGIAHLTATVQAFAHCEASSPHVVTILPPRARLVPPPSDPLDSELFSPGGSTRDLLSQEEGTRQKATCSSLPCARWSLAHFARYQFAPWLLQAHSKAMVLVLFGALLGLSLYGATLVQDGLALTDVVPRGTKEHAFLSAQLSASVLSRPCCPPLPPRRPAPGCTITGTGYRGSRLPLTRTGLPGASATTRAATAPRMGRWPTSCSSRPGMPKSLWISAS
;
A
#
# COMPACT_ATOMS: atom_id res chain seq x y z
N MET A 1 44.80 6.60 49.63
CA MET A 1 43.83 7.22 50.56
C MET A 1 42.46 7.26 49.89
N ALA A 2 41.40 7.04 50.67
CA ALA A 2 39.95 7.22 50.38
C ALA A 2 39.43 7.07 48.93
N ARG A 3 38.62 6.03 48.70
CA ARG A 3 37.60 6.02 47.62
C ARG A 3 36.47 7.02 47.96
N PRO A 4 35.89 7.75 47.00
CA PRO A 4 34.53 8.27 47.13
C PRO A 4 33.48 7.15 46.95
N PRO A 5 32.27 7.29 47.53
CA PRO A 5 31.22 6.26 47.52
C PRO A 5 30.52 6.11 46.15
N PRO A 6 29.77 5.01 45.93
CA PRO A 6 29.01 4.80 44.70
C PRO A 6 27.87 5.82 44.53
N LEU A 7 27.54 6.11 43.26
CA LEU A 7 26.41 6.96 42.87
C LEU A 7 25.10 6.43 43.45
N GLN A 8 24.47 7.26 44.27
CA GLN A 8 23.18 7.04 44.90
C GLN A 8 22.06 6.97 43.84
N GLU A 9 21.05 6.16 44.10
CA GLU A 9 19.97 5.83 43.15
C GLU A 9 19.23 7.07 42.62
N LEU A 10 19.03 7.14 41.29
CA LEU A 10 18.10 8.12 40.72
C LEU A 10 16.65 7.75 41.08
N PRO A 11 15.78 8.72 41.42
CA PRO A 11 14.39 8.45 41.74
C PRO A 11 13.59 8.02 40.50
N PRO A 12 12.52 7.21 40.66
CA PRO A 12 11.76 6.64 39.54
C PRO A 12 10.88 7.68 38.84
N GLY A 13 11.26 8.09 37.63
CA GLY A 13 10.48 9.03 36.77
C GLY A 13 9.15 8.49 36.20
N TYR A 14 8.67 7.35 36.71
CA TYR A 14 7.50 6.61 36.19
C TYR A 14 6.42 6.30 37.25
N THR A 15 6.58 6.74 38.49
CA THR A 15 5.55 6.65 39.55
C THR A 15 5.14 8.04 40.03
N PRO A 16 3.86 8.30 40.36
CA PRO A 16 3.47 9.60 40.89
C PRO A 16 4.09 9.82 42.29
N PRO A 17 4.34 11.09 42.69
CA PRO A 17 4.62 11.40 44.08
C PRO A 17 3.36 11.09 44.89
N ALA A 18 3.48 10.20 45.88
CA ALA A 18 2.37 9.88 46.78
C ALA A 18 1.89 11.14 47.53
N ARG A 19 0.61 11.14 47.94
CA ARG A 19 -0.14 12.22 48.63
C ARG A 19 0.43 12.67 50.01
N ALA A 20 1.69 12.39 50.32
CA ALA A 20 2.32 12.64 51.63
C ALA A 20 3.78 13.14 51.53
N ALA A 21 4.13 13.90 50.48
CA ALA A 21 5.39 14.64 50.42
C ALA A 21 5.13 16.16 50.44
N SER A 22 5.59 16.82 51.49
CA SER A 22 5.65 18.29 51.55
C SER A 22 6.62 18.84 50.48
N PRO A 23 6.44 20.10 50.03
CA PRO A 23 7.04 20.54 48.78
C PRO A 23 8.52 20.91 48.97
N GLN A 24 9.42 19.95 48.76
CA GLN A 24 10.83 20.25 48.48
C GLN A 24 10.95 20.81 47.05
N ILE A 25 10.64 22.10 46.94
CA ILE A 25 10.69 22.86 45.69
C ILE A 25 12.16 23.05 45.29
N LEU A 26 12.65 22.19 44.40
CA LEU A 26 13.93 22.42 43.73
C LEU A 26 13.84 23.75 42.94
N ALA A 27 14.79 24.65 43.17
CA ALA A 27 14.83 25.95 42.52
C ALA A 27 15.46 25.86 41.13
N GLY A 28 14.82 26.47 40.13
CA GLY A 28 15.35 26.63 38.76
C GLY A 28 14.68 25.74 37.69
N SER A 29 14.39 26.36 36.54
CA SER A 29 14.02 25.81 35.20
C SER A 29 12.97 24.68 35.09
N LEU A 30 13.15 23.56 35.79
CA LEU A 30 12.37 22.32 35.66
C LEU A 30 10.94 22.37 36.22
N LYS A 31 10.53 23.48 36.85
CA LYS A 31 9.18 23.64 37.45
C LYS A 31 8.06 23.55 36.42
N ALA A 32 8.23 24.20 35.25
CA ALA A 32 7.21 24.25 34.21
C ALA A 32 6.88 22.85 33.61
N PRO A 33 7.86 22.03 33.14
CA PRO A 33 7.54 20.71 32.60
C PRO A 33 6.98 19.74 33.65
N LEU A 34 7.43 19.81 34.92
CA LEU A 34 6.87 19.00 36.01
C LEU A 34 5.42 19.40 36.34
N TRP A 35 5.13 20.70 36.39
CA TRP A 35 3.76 21.21 36.59
C TRP A 35 2.84 20.83 35.43
N LEU A 36 3.30 20.98 34.18
CA LEU A 36 2.52 20.61 32.99
C LEU A 36 2.21 19.11 32.98
N ARG A 37 3.20 18.25 33.28
CA ARG A 37 2.99 16.81 33.42
C ARG A 37 1.99 16.50 34.53
N ALA A 38 2.14 17.09 35.72
CA ALA A 38 1.22 16.88 36.84
C ALA A 38 -0.22 17.34 36.51
N TYR A 39 -0.39 18.41 35.74
CA TYR A 39 -1.69 18.89 35.28
C TYR A 39 -2.39 17.90 34.33
N PHE A 40 -1.70 17.47 33.26
CA PHE A 40 -2.24 16.44 32.34
C PHE A 40 -2.53 15.12 33.07
N GLN A 41 -1.64 14.73 33.98
CA GLN A 41 -1.81 13.55 34.83
C GLN A 41 -3.05 13.66 35.73
N GLY A 42 -3.29 14.81 36.35
CA GLY A 42 -4.49 15.05 37.17
C GLY A 42 -5.80 15.02 36.35
N LEU A 43 -5.77 15.53 35.11
CA LEU A 43 -6.92 15.50 34.20
C LEU A 43 -7.24 14.06 33.79
N LEU A 44 -6.24 13.26 33.41
CA LEU A 44 -6.42 11.84 33.08
C LEU A 44 -6.83 10.99 34.28
N PHE A 45 -6.31 11.28 35.48
CA PHE A 45 -6.75 10.63 36.71
C PHE A 45 -8.24 10.89 36.99
N SER A 46 -8.68 12.14 36.86
CA SER A 46 -10.09 12.53 37.02
C SER A 46 -10.99 11.83 35.99
N LEU A 47 -10.57 11.79 34.72
CA LEU A 47 -11.26 11.08 33.64
C LEU A 47 -11.40 9.59 33.96
N GLY A 48 -10.31 8.91 34.33
CA GLY A 48 -10.31 7.48 34.66
C GLY A 48 -11.17 7.13 35.88
N CYS A 49 -11.18 7.99 36.91
CA CYS A 49 -12.08 7.86 38.07
C CYS A 49 -13.56 8.07 37.70
N GLY A 50 -13.85 9.02 36.81
CA GLY A 50 -15.20 9.23 36.26
C GLY A 50 -15.70 8.02 35.47
N ILE A 51 -14.85 7.47 34.59
CA ILE A 51 -15.13 6.24 33.83
C ILE A 51 -15.34 5.06 34.79
N GLN A 52 -14.51 4.89 35.81
CA GLN A 52 -14.66 3.81 36.81
C GLN A 52 -16.03 3.86 37.50
N ARG A 53 -16.50 5.05 37.90
CA ARG A 53 -17.78 5.26 38.59
C ARG A 53 -18.99 4.97 37.70
N HIS A 54 -18.86 5.17 36.39
CA HIS A 54 -19.96 5.06 35.42
C HIS A 54 -19.70 4.05 34.30
N CYS A 55 -18.84 3.06 34.54
CA CYS A 55 -18.31 2.12 33.56
C CYS A 55 -19.34 1.53 32.60
N GLY A 56 -20.43 0.94 33.11
CA GLY A 56 -21.48 0.35 32.27
C GLY A 56 -22.22 1.38 31.39
N LYS A 57 -22.40 2.62 31.88
CA LYS A 57 -23.04 3.70 31.10
C LYS A 57 -22.10 4.22 30.01
N VAL A 58 -20.82 4.45 30.34
CA VAL A 58 -19.80 4.90 29.38
C VAL A 58 -19.60 3.87 28.27
N LEU A 59 -19.51 2.58 28.62
CA LEU A 59 -19.39 1.49 27.65
C LEU A 59 -20.62 1.43 26.72
N PHE A 60 -21.84 1.46 27.26
CA PHE A 60 -23.05 1.40 26.46
C PHE A 60 -23.21 2.60 25.52
N LEU A 61 -23.03 3.83 26.03
CA LEU A 61 -23.11 5.04 25.22
C LEU A 61 -22.00 5.12 24.17
N GLY A 62 -20.78 4.69 24.51
CA GLY A 62 -19.66 4.64 23.57
C GLY A 62 -19.89 3.65 22.43
N LEU A 63 -20.32 2.42 22.75
CA LEU A 63 -20.65 1.41 21.72
C LEU A 63 -21.82 1.87 20.83
N LEU A 64 -22.83 2.53 21.40
CA LEU A 64 -23.95 3.10 20.63
C LEU A 64 -23.49 4.22 19.71
N ALA A 65 -22.64 5.15 20.19
CA ALA A 65 -22.13 6.26 19.39
C ALA A 65 -21.23 5.79 18.24
N PHE A 66 -20.25 4.91 18.51
CA PHE A 66 -19.39 4.34 17.47
C PHE A 66 -20.17 3.44 16.50
N GLY A 67 -21.16 2.69 16.99
CA GLY A 67 -22.08 1.91 16.14
C GLY A 67 -22.93 2.79 15.21
N ALA A 68 -23.44 3.91 15.70
CA ALA A 68 -24.20 4.87 14.89
C ALA A 68 -23.33 5.52 13.80
N LEU A 69 -22.09 5.89 14.12
CA LEU A 69 -21.12 6.39 13.13
C LEU A 69 -20.74 5.32 12.09
N ALA A 70 -20.60 4.05 12.50
CA ALA A 70 -20.30 2.95 11.58
C ALA A 70 -21.45 2.66 10.58
N LEU A 71 -22.70 3.03 10.88
CA LEU A 71 -23.79 2.98 9.89
C LEU A 71 -23.58 3.94 8.72
N GLY A 72 -22.74 4.97 8.88
CA GLY A 72 -22.33 5.90 7.83
C GLY A 72 -21.67 5.23 6.62
N LEU A 73 -21.09 4.03 6.77
CA LEU A 73 -20.53 3.26 5.64
C LEU A 73 -21.56 2.97 4.54
N ARG A 74 -22.86 3.01 4.82
CA ARG A 74 -23.91 2.82 3.80
C ARG A 74 -23.97 3.93 2.74
N VAL A 75 -23.33 5.07 3.01
CA VAL A 75 -23.26 6.24 2.11
C VAL A 75 -21.87 6.34 1.45
N ALA A 76 -21.00 5.34 1.63
CA ALA A 76 -19.66 5.34 1.05
C ALA A 76 -19.74 5.22 -0.49
N ILE A 77 -19.17 6.22 -1.18
CA ILE A 77 -18.97 6.22 -2.63
C ILE A 77 -17.53 5.77 -2.89
N ILE A 78 -17.35 4.79 -3.77
CA ILE A 78 -16.04 4.30 -4.19
C ILE A 78 -15.72 4.92 -5.55
N GLU A 79 -14.61 5.65 -5.61
CA GLU A 79 -14.06 6.24 -6.82
C GLU A 79 -13.10 5.23 -7.47
N THR A 80 -13.37 4.89 -8.73
CA THR A 80 -12.53 3.96 -9.52
C THR A 80 -11.74 4.68 -10.63
N ASP A 81 -12.12 5.90 -10.98
CA ASP A 81 -11.58 6.62 -12.13
C ASP A 81 -10.13 7.06 -11.92
N LEU A 82 -9.23 6.53 -12.75
CA LEU A 82 -7.80 6.80 -12.64
C LEU A 82 -7.45 8.29 -12.85
N GLU A 83 -8.14 8.98 -13.77
CA GLU A 83 -7.98 10.43 -13.98
C GLU A 83 -8.29 11.22 -12.70
N GLN A 84 -9.44 10.94 -12.08
CA GLN A 84 -9.92 11.66 -10.89
C GLN A 84 -9.06 11.35 -9.64
N LEU A 85 -8.50 10.14 -9.57
CA LEU A 85 -7.68 9.70 -8.44
C LEU A 85 -6.25 10.25 -8.45
N TRP A 86 -5.66 10.49 -9.62
CA TRP A 86 -4.24 10.84 -9.78
C TRP A 86 -3.97 12.28 -10.21
N VAL A 87 -4.88 12.95 -10.93
CA VAL A 87 -4.67 14.34 -11.36
C VAL A 87 -4.80 15.30 -10.17
N GLU A 88 -3.79 16.15 -9.94
CA GLU A 88 -3.80 17.15 -8.87
C GLU A 88 -4.96 18.15 -9.02
N VAL A 89 -5.83 18.23 -8.01
CA VAL A 89 -6.96 19.18 -7.98
C VAL A 89 -6.45 20.61 -7.84
N GLY A 90 -6.85 21.50 -8.76
CA GLY A 90 -6.42 22.89 -8.79
C GLY A 90 -5.08 23.13 -9.50
N SER A 91 -4.44 22.07 -10.01
CA SER A 91 -3.31 22.18 -10.93
C SER A 91 -3.72 22.82 -12.26
N ARG A 92 -2.72 23.28 -13.02
CA ARG A 92 -2.89 23.64 -14.44
C ARG A 92 -3.54 22.49 -15.25
N VAL A 93 -3.14 21.24 -15.00
CA VAL A 93 -3.68 20.07 -15.70
C VAL A 93 -5.18 19.93 -15.44
N SER A 94 -5.65 20.14 -14.20
CA SER A 94 -7.09 20.10 -13.91
C SER A 94 -7.90 21.20 -14.64
N GLN A 95 -7.30 22.37 -14.88
CA GLN A 95 -7.92 23.45 -15.65
C GLN A 95 -7.93 23.15 -17.16
N GLU A 96 -6.84 22.60 -17.69
CA GLU A 96 -6.73 22.18 -19.08
C GLU A 96 -7.70 21.01 -19.38
N LEU A 97 -7.82 20.05 -18.46
CA LEU A 97 -8.79 18.96 -18.53
C LEU A 97 -10.23 19.49 -18.49
N HIS A 98 -10.58 20.37 -17.55
CA HIS A 98 -11.91 20.99 -17.49
C HIS A 98 -12.25 21.75 -18.79
N TYR A 99 -11.32 22.56 -19.31
CA TYR A 99 -11.52 23.27 -20.57
C TYR A 99 -11.69 22.30 -21.75
N THR A 100 -10.89 21.23 -21.80
CA THR A 100 -11.00 20.18 -22.83
C THR A 100 -12.36 19.50 -22.75
N LYS A 101 -12.81 19.09 -21.56
CA LYS A 101 -14.14 18.47 -21.36
C LYS A 101 -15.29 19.42 -21.71
N GLU A 102 -15.17 20.71 -21.40
CA GLU A 102 -16.17 21.73 -21.78
C GLU A 102 -16.25 21.97 -23.31
N LYS A 103 -15.14 21.86 -24.05
CA LYS A 103 -15.09 22.16 -25.49
C LYS A 103 -15.23 20.96 -26.41
N LEU A 104 -14.78 19.79 -25.99
CA LEU A 104 -14.76 18.55 -26.80
C LEU A 104 -15.70 17.47 -26.24
N GLY A 105 -16.21 17.61 -25.01
CA GLY A 105 -16.96 16.58 -24.30
C GLY A 105 -16.09 15.79 -23.32
N ASP A 106 -16.73 15.04 -22.42
CA ASP A 106 -16.06 14.41 -21.27
C ASP A 106 -15.05 13.30 -21.61
N GLU A 107 -15.08 12.77 -22.84
CA GLU A 107 -14.27 11.65 -23.32
C GLU A 107 -13.32 12.07 -24.46
N ALA A 108 -12.23 11.32 -24.61
CA ALA A 108 -11.37 11.41 -25.79
C ALA A 108 -12.17 11.09 -27.08
N ALA A 109 -11.76 11.66 -28.21
CA ALA A 109 -12.44 11.45 -29.50
C ALA A 109 -12.47 9.97 -29.94
N TYR A 110 -11.47 9.19 -29.57
CA TYR A 110 -11.36 7.78 -29.91
C TYR A 110 -10.74 7.01 -28.75
N THR A 111 -11.02 5.70 -28.70
CA THR A 111 -10.33 4.75 -27.83
C THR A 111 -9.41 3.88 -28.69
N SER A 112 -8.27 3.45 -28.14
CA SER A 112 -7.29 2.62 -28.84
C SER A 112 -7.29 1.19 -28.32
N GLN A 113 -7.23 0.23 -29.26
CA GLN A 113 -7.21 -1.21 -28.97
C GLN A 113 -5.94 -1.77 -29.60
N MET A 114 -5.03 -2.23 -28.74
CA MET A 114 -3.65 -2.56 -29.10
C MET A 114 -3.47 -4.06 -29.22
N LEU A 115 -2.72 -4.46 -30.24
CA LEU A 115 -2.31 -5.81 -30.52
C LEU A 115 -0.79 -5.82 -30.68
N ILE A 116 -0.07 -6.39 -29.70
CA ILE A 116 1.39 -6.51 -29.72
C ILE A 116 1.76 -7.97 -29.93
N GLN A 117 2.68 -8.24 -30.86
CA GLN A 117 3.28 -9.54 -31.08
C GLN A 117 4.76 -9.52 -30.67
N THR A 118 5.18 -10.56 -29.97
CA THR A 118 6.57 -10.75 -29.51
C THR A 118 7.03 -12.18 -29.77
N PRO A 119 8.33 -12.43 -30.00
CA PRO A 119 8.88 -13.78 -30.00
C PRO A 119 8.80 -14.39 -28.59
N LEU A 120 8.70 -15.71 -28.52
CA LEU A 120 8.71 -16.44 -27.25
C LEU A 120 10.11 -16.46 -26.61
N GLN A 121 11.17 -16.35 -27.43
CA GLN A 121 12.55 -16.22 -26.97
C GLN A 121 13.02 -14.77 -27.10
N GLU A 122 13.52 -14.21 -25.99
CA GLU A 122 14.24 -12.94 -26.01
C GLU A 122 15.45 -13.03 -26.95
N GLY A 123 15.55 -12.14 -27.92
CA GLY A 123 16.69 -12.13 -28.85
C GLY A 123 16.41 -12.63 -30.27
N GLU A 124 15.19 -13.04 -30.61
CA GLU A 124 14.79 -13.35 -32.00
C GLU A 124 14.44 -12.09 -32.82
N ASN A 125 14.39 -12.23 -34.15
CA ASN A 125 13.97 -11.17 -35.08
C ASN A 125 12.54 -11.41 -35.56
N ILE A 126 11.65 -10.44 -35.34
CA ILE A 126 10.24 -10.54 -35.75
C ILE A 126 9.98 -10.06 -37.18
N LEU A 127 10.98 -9.50 -37.86
CA LEU A 127 10.87 -8.99 -39.25
C LEU A 127 10.98 -10.12 -40.29
N THR A 128 10.18 -11.17 -40.15
CA THR A 128 10.08 -12.27 -41.12
C THR A 128 8.67 -12.34 -41.73
N PRO A 129 8.52 -12.82 -42.97
CA PRO A 129 7.20 -12.92 -43.60
C PRO A 129 6.28 -13.91 -42.86
N GLU A 130 6.84 -14.94 -42.23
CA GLU A 130 6.10 -15.88 -41.38
C GLU A 130 5.54 -15.20 -40.13
N ALA A 131 6.36 -14.39 -39.42
CA ALA A 131 5.92 -13.64 -38.25
C ALA A 131 4.82 -12.63 -38.60
N LEU A 132 4.98 -11.92 -39.72
CA LEU A 132 3.98 -10.97 -40.18
C LEU A 132 2.69 -11.67 -40.65
N GLY A 133 2.79 -12.91 -41.16
CA GLY A 133 1.64 -13.77 -41.49
C GLY A 133 0.86 -14.24 -40.26
N LEU A 134 1.55 -14.57 -39.15
CA LEU A 134 0.91 -14.83 -37.85
C LEU A 134 0.23 -13.57 -37.30
N HIS A 135 0.86 -12.41 -37.44
CA HIS A 135 0.28 -11.11 -37.03
C HIS A 135 -0.99 -10.80 -37.84
N LEU A 136 -0.95 -11.04 -39.15
CA LEU A 136 -2.10 -10.93 -40.05
C LEU A 136 -3.23 -11.88 -39.65
N GLN A 137 -2.95 -13.14 -39.33
CA GLN A 137 -3.97 -14.10 -38.90
C GLN A 137 -4.70 -13.60 -37.65
N ALA A 138 -3.97 -13.10 -36.65
CA ALA A 138 -4.56 -12.55 -35.44
C ALA A 138 -5.31 -11.24 -35.69
N ALA A 139 -4.74 -10.32 -36.45
CA ALA A 139 -5.39 -9.05 -36.81
C ALA A 139 -6.68 -9.27 -37.63
N LEU A 140 -6.72 -10.26 -38.54
CA LEU A 140 -7.93 -10.65 -39.28
C LEU A 140 -8.98 -11.34 -38.41
N THR A 141 -8.55 -12.16 -37.45
CA THR A 141 -9.44 -12.79 -36.48
C THR A 141 -10.07 -11.74 -35.56
N ALA A 142 -9.28 -10.73 -35.18
CA ALA A 142 -9.71 -9.60 -34.37
C ALA A 142 -10.56 -8.58 -35.14
N SER A 143 -10.32 -8.34 -36.43
CA SER A 143 -11.14 -7.40 -37.23
C SER A 143 -12.52 -7.97 -37.56
N LYS A 144 -12.65 -9.30 -37.65
CA LYS A 144 -13.91 -10.02 -37.90
C LYS A 144 -14.75 -10.27 -36.64
N VAL A 145 -14.44 -9.62 -35.52
CA VAL A 145 -15.26 -9.68 -34.30
C VAL A 145 -16.64 -9.06 -34.56
N GLN A 146 -17.68 -9.87 -34.39
CA GLN A 146 -19.09 -9.47 -34.42
C GLN A 146 -19.73 -9.73 -33.04
N VAL A 147 -20.50 -8.76 -32.54
CA VAL A 147 -21.28 -8.89 -31.30
C VAL A 147 -22.75 -8.60 -31.57
N SER A 148 -23.64 -9.49 -31.14
CA SER A 148 -25.09 -9.29 -31.22
C SER A 148 -25.63 -8.75 -29.90
N LEU A 149 -26.10 -7.49 -29.89
CA LEU A 149 -26.71 -6.83 -28.73
C LEU A 149 -27.93 -6.03 -29.18
N TYR A 150 -28.96 -5.99 -28.33
CA TYR A 150 -30.24 -5.31 -28.60
C TYR A 150 -30.91 -5.73 -29.92
N GLY A 151 -30.74 -6.98 -30.34
CA GLY A 151 -31.30 -7.52 -31.59
C GLY A 151 -30.62 -7.04 -32.88
N LYS A 152 -29.47 -6.36 -32.79
CA LYS A 152 -28.66 -5.92 -33.94
C LYS A 152 -27.26 -6.51 -33.83
N SER A 153 -26.57 -6.70 -34.97
CA SER A 153 -25.15 -7.05 -35.00
C SER A 153 -24.26 -5.81 -35.12
N TRP A 154 -23.16 -5.83 -34.38
CA TRP A 154 -22.15 -4.79 -34.31
C TRP A 154 -20.80 -5.36 -34.75
N ASP A 155 -20.31 -4.83 -35.87
CA ASP A 155 -19.08 -5.22 -36.56
C ASP A 155 -18.09 -4.05 -36.54
N LEU A 156 -16.79 -4.31 -36.72
CA LEU A 156 -15.75 -3.27 -36.70
C LEU A 156 -16.09 -2.04 -37.56
N ASN A 157 -16.60 -2.22 -38.79
CA ASN A 157 -16.96 -1.12 -39.70
C ASN A 157 -18.08 -0.19 -39.17
N LYS A 158 -18.87 -0.62 -38.17
CA LYS A 158 -19.89 0.21 -37.51
C LYS A 158 -19.34 1.02 -36.33
N ILE A 159 -18.26 0.56 -35.68
CA ILE A 159 -17.77 1.11 -34.42
C ILE A 159 -16.38 1.75 -34.52
N CYS A 160 -15.66 1.48 -35.61
CA CYS A 160 -14.32 2.03 -35.83
C CYS A 160 -14.36 3.54 -36.03
N TYR A 161 -13.31 4.22 -35.59
CA TYR A 161 -13.18 5.66 -35.81
C TYR A 161 -12.97 5.93 -37.31
N LYS A 162 -13.87 6.75 -37.87
CA LYS A 162 -13.84 7.22 -39.26
C LYS A 162 -13.59 8.72 -39.27
N SER A 163 -12.47 9.15 -39.84
CA SER A 163 -12.05 10.55 -39.86
C SER A 163 -12.85 11.40 -40.85
N GLY A 164 -14.03 11.87 -40.43
CA GLY A 164 -14.82 12.88 -41.16
C GLY A 164 -15.27 12.44 -42.56
N ILE A 165 -16.39 11.73 -42.64
CA ILE A 165 -16.97 11.30 -43.93
C ILE A 165 -17.35 12.57 -44.74
N PRO A 166 -16.88 12.72 -45.98
CA PRO A 166 -17.22 13.88 -46.81
C PRO A 166 -18.70 13.80 -47.24
N LEU A 167 -19.43 14.90 -47.05
CA LEU A 167 -20.79 15.06 -47.59
C LEU A 167 -20.70 15.24 -49.11
N ILE A 168 -21.42 14.40 -49.87
CA ILE A 168 -21.34 14.34 -51.33
C ILE A 168 -22.74 14.35 -51.92
N GLU A 169 -23.03 15.34 -52.77
CA GLU A 169 -24.38 15.57 -53.34
C GLU A 169 -24.88 14.39 -54.21
N ASN A 170 -23.97 13.59 -54.77
CA ASN A 170 -24.29 12.41 -55.58
C ASN A 170 -24.59 11.19 -54.70
N GLY A 171 -25.87 10.98 -54.34
CA GLY A 171 -26.32 9.92 -53.44
C GLY A 171 -25.97 8.46 -53.80
N MET A 172 -25.51 8.16 -55.03
CA MET A 172 -24.91 6.85 -55.36
C MET A 172 -23.46 6.73 -54.86
N ILE A 173 -22.68 7.79 -55.04
CA ILE A 173 -21.27 7.89 -54.65
C ILE A 173 -21.18 8.04 -53.13
N GLU A 174 -22.08 8.81 -52.52
CA GLU A 174 -22.25 8.93 -51.07
C GLU A 174 -22.40 7.55 -50.41
N ARG A 175 -23.40 6.75 -50.81
CA ARG A 175 -23.63 5.39 -50.30
C ARG A 175 -22.49 4.41 -50.55
N MET A 176 -21.72 4.60 -51.62
CA MET A 176 -20.51 3.81 -51.88
C MET A 176 -19.42 4.20 -50.88
N ILE A 177 -19.20 5.49 -50.66
CA ILE A 177 -18.18 6.02 -49.77
C ILE A 177 -18.51 5.72 -48.31
N GLU A 178 -19.75 5.89 -47.85
CA GLU A 178 -20.17 5.50 -46.47
C GLU A 178 -19.79 4.05 -46.12
N LYS A 179 -19.94 3.14 -47.09
CA LYS A 179 -19.64 1.70 -46.94
C LYS A 179 -18.16 1.36 -47.08
N LEU A 180 -17.43 2.07 -47.93
CA LEU A 180 -16.01 1.85 -48.20
C LEU A 180 -15.08 2.73 -47.35
N PHE A 181 -15.58 3.75 -46.63
CA PHE A 181 -14.73 4.67 -45.88
C PHE A 181 -13.92 3.90 -44.84
N PRO A 182 -12.57 3.90 -44.95
CA PRO A 182 -11.74 2.96 -44.21
C PRO A 182 -11.74 3.28 -42.72
N CYS A 183 -11.60 2.23 -41.92
CA CYS A 183 -11.34 2.36 -40.50
C CYS A 183 -9.90 2.83 -40.29
N VAL A 184 -9.67 3.75 -39.36
CA VAL A 184 -8.30 4.13 -38.99
C VAL A 184 -7.69 3.00 -38.15
N ILE A 185 -6.81 2.23 -38.78
CA ILE A 185 -6.05 1.14 -38.19
C ILE A 185 -4.58 1.45 -38.46
N LEU A 186 -3.76 1.50 -37.41
CA LEU A 186 -2.31 1.66 -37.53
C LEU A 186 -1.70 0.26 -37.51
N THR A 187 -1.05 -0.16 -38.59
CA THR A 187 -0.52 -1.53 -38.69
C THR A 187 0.67 -1.63 -39.65
N PRO A 188 1.72 -2.43 -39.35
CA PRO A 188 2.80 -2.73 -40.30
C PRO A 188 2.29 -3.48 -41.54
N LEU A 189 1.09 -4.07 -41.47
CA LEU A 189 0.44 -4.71 -42.60
C LEU A 189 -0.03 -3.71 -43.66
N ASP A 190 -0.15 -2.41 -43.36
CA ASP A 190 -0.53 -1.41 -44.35
C ASP A 190 0.53 -1.28 -45.45
N CYS A 191 1.82 -1.48 -45.15
CA CYS A 191 2.88 -1.50 -46.17
C CYS A 191 2.66 -2.58 -47.25
N PHE A 192 1.86 -3.61 -46.97
CA PHE A 192 1.60 -4.74 -47.85
C PHE A 192 0.16 -4.72 -48.37
N TRP A 193 -0.11 -5.48 -49.42
CA TRP A 193 -1.48 -5.60 -49.95
C TRP A 193 -2.45 -6.19 -48.90
N GLU A 194 -1.96 -7.05 -47.99
CA GLU A 194 -2.78 -7.66 -46.95
C GLU A 194 -3.40 -6.68 -45.94
N GLY A 195 -2.91 -5.44 -45.83
CA GLY A 195 -3.57 -4.37 -45.08
C GLY A 195 -5.01 -4.13 -45.56
N ALA A 196 -5.28 -4.30 -46.86
CA ALA A 196 -6.62 -4.23 -47.42
C ALA A 196 -7.58 -5.30 -46.89
N LYS A 197 -7.07 -6.48 -46.47
CA LYS A 197 -7.88 -7.57 -45.91
C LYS A 197 -8.41 -7.24 -44.50
N LEU A 198 -7.77 -6.29 -43.80
CA LEU A 198 -8.21 -5.81 -42.49
C LEU A 198 -9.34 -4.77 -42.58
N GLN A 199 -9.43 -4.07 -43.71
CA GLN A 199 -10.45 -3.06 -43.95
C GLN A 199 -11.81 -3.72 -44.25
N GLY A 200 -12.83 -3.33 -43.49
CA GLY A 200 -14.19 -3.85 -43.65
C GLY A 200 -15.02 -3.00 -44.61
N GLY A 201 -16.03 -3.64 -45.20
CA GLY A 201 -17.00 -2.98 -46.11
C GLY A 201 -16.96 -3.54 -47.52
N SER A 202 -18.14 -3.65 -48.13
CA SER A 202 -18.27 -3.89 -49.57
C SER A 202 -19.30 -2.94 -50.18
N ALA A 203 -19.00 -2.45 -51.38
CA ALA A 203 -19.94 -1.72 -52.21
C ALA A 203 -20.35 -2.58 -53.41
N TYR A 204 -21.64 -2.87 -53.51
CA TYR A 204 -22.20 -3.52 -54.70
C TYR A 204 -22.39 -2.47 -55.80
N LEU A 205 -21.77 -2.71 -56.97
CA LEU A 205 -21.96 -1.92 -58.17
C LEU A 205 -22.49 -2.83 -59.29
N PRO A 206 -23.60 -2.48 -59.96
CA PRO A 206 -24.14 -3.31 -61.05
C PRO A 206 -23.09 -3.54 -62.15
N GLY A 207 -22.83 -4.81 -62.49
CA GLY A 207 -21.88 -5.19 -63.53
C GLY A 207 -20.44 -5.45 -63.06
N ARG A 208 -20.10 -5.19 -61.78
CA ARG A 208 -18.84 -5.61 -61.15
C ARG A 208 -19.10 -6.55 -59.98
N PRO A 209 -18.13 -7.40 -59.57
CA PRO A 209 -18.19 -8.07 -58.27
C PRO A 209 -18.15 -7.04 -57.14
N ASP A 210 -18.52 -7.46 -55.92
CA ASP A 210 -18.44 -6.61 -54.72
C ASP A 210 -17.07 -5.92 -54.62
N ILE A 211 -17.12 -4.57 -54.60
CA ILE A 211 -15.93 -3.73 -54.50
C ILE A 211 -15.49 -3.72 -53.03
N GLN A 212 -14.23 -4.04 -52.80
CA GLN A 212 -13.54 -4.07 -51.51
C GLN A 212 -12.14 -3.48 -51.68
N TRP A 213 -11.49 -3.03 -50.60
CA TRP A 213 -10.12 -2.51 -50.69
C TRP A 213 -9.09 -3.51 -51.25
N THR A 214 -9.41 -4.80 -51.23
CA THR A 214 -8.58 -5.89 -51.79
C THR A 214 -8.57 -5.93 -53.31
N ASN A 215 -9.63 -5.45 -53.99
CA ASN A 215 -9.81 -5.49 -55.45
C ASN A 215 -10.07 -4.10 -56.07
N LEU A 216 -10.05 -3.04 -55.25
CA LEU A 216 -10.30 -1.66 -55.67
C LEU A 216 -9.01 -0.96 -56.10
N ASP A 217 -8.92 -0.66 -57.39
CA ASP A 217 -8.06 0.40 -57.93
C ASP A 217 -8.91 1.68 -58.07
N PRO A 218 -8.67 2.74 -57.28
CA PRO A 218 -9.41 3.99 -57.38
C PRO A 218 -9.20 4.74 -58.70
N GLU A 219 -8.00 4.68 -59.29
CA GLU A 219 -7.71 5.38 -60.56
C GLU A 219 -8.50 4.74 -61.70
N GLN A 220 -8.43 3.41 -61.79
CA GLN A 220 -9.20 2.64 -62.79
C GLN A 220 -10.71 2.84 -62.62
N LEU A 221 -11.22 2.83 -61.37
CA LEU A 221 -12.65 3.02 -61.11
C LEU A 221 -13.14 4.41 -61.54
N LEU A 222 -12.32 5.46 -61.37
CA LEU A 222 -12.68 6.81 -61.82
C LEU A 222 -12.62 6.96 -63.35
N GLU A 223 -11.74 6.23 -64.04
CA GLU A 223 -11.76 6.19 -65.50
C GLU A 223 -13.02 5.50 -66.04
N GLU A 224 -13.45 4.39 -65.43
CA GLU A 224 -14.66 3.66 -65.84
C GLU A 224 -15.97 4.40 -65.50
N LEU A 225 -16.00 5.18 -64.42
CA LEU A 225 -17.17 5.96 -64.02
C LEU A 225 -17.21 7.37 -64.64
N GLY A 226 -16.09 7.89 -65.14
CA GLY A 226 -15.98 9.20 -65.80
C GLY A 226 -16.98 9.46 -66.94
N PRO A 227 -17.35 8.47 -67.78
CA PRO A 227 -18.40 8.63 -68.79
C PRO A 227 -19.82 8.84 -68.22
N PHE A 228 -20.06 8.47 -66.96
CA PHE A 228 -21.39 8.45 -66.34
C PHE A 228 -21.59 9.56 -65.30
N ALA A 229 -20.52 10.13 -64.74
CA ALA A 229 -20.58 11.19 -63.75
C ALA A 229 -19.38 12.16 -63.85
N SER A 230 -19.61 13.44 -63.53
CA SER A 230 -18.56 14.45 -63.43
C SER A 230 -17.73 14.24 -62.15
N LEU A 231 -16.64 13.48 -62.26
CA LEU A 231 -15.81 13.04 -61.13
C LEU A 231 -14.54 13.87 -60.92
N GLU A 232 -14.38 14.98 -61.65
CA GLU A 232 -13.12 15.73 -61.71
C GLU A 232 -12.67 16.30 -60.35
N GLY A 233 -13.61 16.82 -59.55
CA GLY A 233 -13.30 17.25 -58.17
C GLY A 233 -12.96 16.10 -57.21
N PHE A 234 -13.44 14.88 -57.47
CA PHE A 234 -13.09 13.71 -56.68
C PHE A 234 -11.72 13.13 -57.08
N ARG A 235 -11.39 13.15 -58.39
CA ARG A 235 -10.04 12.88 -58.90
C ARG A 235 -9.02 13.84 -58.27
N GLU A 236 -9.28 15.15 -58.32
CA GLU A 236 -8.40 16.15 -57.71
C GLU A 236 -8.23 15.94 -56.19
N LEU A 237 -9.26 15.43 -55.50
CA LEU A 237 -9.18 15.07 -54.08
C LEU A 237 -8.28 13.85 -53.84
N LEU A 238 -8.40 12.78 -54.64
CA LEU A 238 -7.51 11.61 -54.54
C LEU A 238 -6.06 11.95 -54.89
N ASP A 239 -5.84 12.78 -55.91
CA ASP A 239 -4.52 13.25 -56.33
C ASP A 239 -3.87 14.10 -55.22
N LYS A 240 -4.61 15.05 -54.64
CA LYS A 240 -4.15 15.87 -53.50
C LYS A 240 -3.83 15.05 -52.25
N ALA A 241 -4.53 13.93 -52.06
CA ALA A 241 -4.31 12.97 -50.98
C ALA A 241 -3.25 11.90 -51.32
N GLN A 242 -2.78 11.82 -52.57
CA GLN A 242 -1.82 10.83 -53.05
C GLN A 242 -2.26 9.40 -52.70
N VAL A 243 -3.47 9.03 -53.14
CA VAL A 243 -4.00 7.67 -52.96
C VAL A 243 -3.47 6.73 -54.04
N GLY A 244 -3.44 7.16 -55.29
CA GLY A 244 -3.04 6.34 -56.44
C GLY A 244 -3.80 5.01 -56.49
N GLN A 245 -3.09 3.92 -56.78
CA GLN A 245 -3.58 2.54 -56.75
C GLN A 245 -3.85 1.97 -55.34
N ALA A 246 -3.89 2.81 -54.30
CA ALA A 246 -4.19 2.46 -52.91
C ALA A 246 -3.40 1.23 -52.39
N TYR A 247 -4.06 0.07 -52.23
CA TYR A 247 -3.43 -1.17 -51.75
C TYR A 247 -3.03 -2.14 -52.88
N VAL A 248 -3.60 -2.04 -54.09
CA VAL A 248 -3.34 -3.03 -55.15
C VAL A 248 -1.97 -2.85 -55.83
N GLY A 249 -1.34 -1.68 -55.67
CA GLY A 249 0.05 -1.44 -56.10
C GLY A 249 1.12 -1.90 -55.10
N ARG A 250 0.75 -2.52 -53.96
CA ARG A 250 1.67 -2.88 -52.87
C ARG A 250 2.19 -4.32 -53.00
N PRO A 251 3.37 -4.66 -52.44
CA PRO A 251 3.84 -6.04 -52.42
C PRO A 251 2.89 -6.93 -51.61
N CYS A 252 2.63 -8.14 -52.11
CA CYS A 252 1.92 -9.20 -51.37
C CYS A 252 2.89 -9.88 -50.42
N LEU A 253 2.49 -10.13 -49.16
CA LEU A 253 3.28 -10.90 -48.21
C LEU A 253 3.46 -12.36 -48.67
N HIS A 254 2.41 -12.93 -49.26
CA HIS A 254 2.42 -14.28 -49.85
C HIS A 254 2.11 -14.22 -51.35
N PRO A 255 3.13 -14.28 -52.24
CA PRO A 255 2.93 -14.16 -53.69
C PRO A 255 2.29 -15.41 -54.34
N ASP A 256 2.07 -16.48 -53.57
CA ASP A 256 1.30 -17.66 -54.00
C ASP A 256 -0.20 -17.59 -53.64
N ASP A 257 -0.67 -16.51 -52.97
CA ASP A 257 -2.11 -16.28 -52.76
C ASP A 257 -2.80 -15.98 -54.10
N LEU A 258 -3.82 -16.78 -54.44
CA LEU A 258 -4.66 -16.63 -55.64
C LEU A 258 -5.35 -15.26 -55.75
N HIS A 259 -5.44 -14.52 -54.64
CA HIS A 259 -6.06 -13.20 -54.58
C HIS A 259 -5.07 -12.04 -54.69
N CYS A 260 -3.75 -12.30 -54.72
CA CYS A 260 -2.74 -11.26 -54.89
C CYS A 260 -2.92 -10.58 -56.26
N PRO A 261 -3.05 -9.24 -56.33
CA PRO A 261 -3.36 -8.54 -57.58
C PRO A 261 -2.17 -8.55 -58.55
N PRO A 262 -2.41 -8.59 -59.88
CA PRO A 262 -1.34 -8.63 -60.88
C PRO A 262 -0.52 -7.34 -60.96
N SER A 263 -1.04 -6.23 -60.42
CA SER A 263 -0.33 -4.95 -60.25
C SER A 263 0.73 -4.98 -59.15
N ALA A 264 0.71 -5.96 -58.23
CA ALA A 264 1.69 -6.04 -57.15
C ALA A 264 3.10 -6.37 -57.69
N PRO A 265 4.15 -5.65 -57.25
CA PRO A 265 5.49 -5.74 -57.83
C PRO A 265 6.13 -7.14 -57.73
N ASN A 266 5.72 -7.95 -56.76
CA ASN A 266 6.25 -9.29 -56.54
C ASN A 266 5.34 -10.44 -57.03
N HIS A 267 4.15 -10.15 -57.55
CA HIS A 267 3.20 -11.17 -58.06
C HIS A 267 3.84 -12.07 -59.14
N HIS A 268 4.46 -11.46 -60.15
CA HIS A 268 5.13 -12.21 -61.22
C HIS A 268 6.47 -12.83 -60.81
N GLY A 269 7.17 -12.22 -59.85
CA GLY A 269 8.49 -12.69 -59.40
C GLY A 269 8.45 -13.86 -58.42
N LYS A 270 7.30 -14.09 -57.76
CA LYS A 270 7.11 -15.10 -56.70
C LYS A 270 8.13 -15.07 -55.55
N GLN A 271 8.80 -13.94 -55.38
CA GLN A 271 9.78 -13.74 -54.32
C GLN A 271 9.10 -13.13 -53.09
N ALA A 272 9.37 -13.69 -51.91
CA ALA A 272 8.93 -13.12 -50.64
C ALA A 272 9.55 -11.72 -50.45
N PRO A 273 8.78 -10.70 -50.00
CA PRO A 273 9.28 -9.35 -49.85
C PRO A 273 10.29 -9.24 -48.70
N ASN A 274 11.25 -8.31 -48.82
CA ASN A 274 12.18 -8.01 -47.73
C ASN A 274 11.49 -7.10 -46.69
N VAL A 275 10.83 -7.73 -45.72
CA VAL A 275 10.01 -7.06 -44.70
C VAL A 275 10.74 -5.90 -44.00
N ALA A 276 12.04 -6.05 -43.69
CA ALA A 276 12.82 -5.00 -43.04
C ALA A 276 13.08 -3.78 -43.95
N GLN A 277 13.11 -3.96 -45.28
CA GLN A 277 13.27 -2.87 -46.24
C GLN A 277 11.95 -2.14 -46.50
N GLU A 278 10.84 -2.87 -46.63
CA GLU A 278 9.51 -2.27 -46.87
C GLU A 278 8.99 -1.49 -45.65
N LEU A 279 9.34 -1.90 -44.43
CA LEU A 279 8.98 -1.19 -43.19
C LEU A 279 9.94 -0.03 -42.83
N SER A 280 11.04 0.14 -43.56
CA SER A 280 12.08 1.12 -43.25
C SER A 280 11.60 2.55 -43.54
N GLY A 281 11.48 3.38 -42.50
CA GLY A 281 10.93 4.73 -42.60
C GLY A 281 9.42 4.83 -42.35
N GLY A 282 8.76 3.72 -41.97
CA GLY A 282 7.34 3.68 -41.62
C GLY A 282 6.41 3.27 -42.77
N CYS A 283 5.15 2.98 -42.43
CA CYS A 283 4.12 2.61 -43.40
C CYS A 283 3.21 3.78 -43.76
N HIS A 284 2.60 3.72 -44.92
CA HIS A 284 1.52 4.62 -45.30
C HIS A 284 0.19 3.85 -45.28
N GLY A 285 -0.90 4.45 -44.84
CA GLY A 285 -2.25 3.94 -45.06
C GLY A 285 -2.69 4.13 -46.52
N PHE A 286 -3.99 4.18 -46.80
CA PHE A 286 -4.49 4.35 -48.18
C PHE A 286 -4.07 5.68 -48.83
N SER A 287 -3.82 6.74 -48.03
CA SER A 287 -3.30 8.03 -48.48
C SER A 287 -1.84 8.16 -48.08
N HIS A 288 -0.94 8.23 -49.08
CA HIS A 288 0.50 8.40 -48.82
C HIS A 288 0.82 9.71 -48.10
N LYS A 289 0.02 10.76 -48.32
CA LYS A 289 0.28 12.10 -47.79
C LYS A 289 -0.25 12.33 -46.37
N PHE A 290 -1.43 11.80 -46.04
CA PHE A 290 -2.12 12.11 -44.78
C PHE A 290 -2.04 10.98 -43.75
N MET A 291 -1.93 9.73 -44.18
CA MET A 291 -1.85 8.57 -43.29
C MET A 291 -0.44 8.01 -43.33
N HIS A 292 0.51 8.65 -42.66
CA HIS A 292 1.87 8.15 -42.50
C HIS A 292 2.10 7.70 -41.06
N TRP A 293 2.33 6.40 -40.89
CA TRP A 293 2.60 5.71 -39.65
C TRP A 293 4.11 5.53 -39.47
N GLN A 294 4.71 6.29 -38.56
CA GLN A 294 6.15 6.19 -38.26
C GLN A 294 6.52 4.80 -37.76
N GLU A 295 7.75 4.34 -38.06
CA GLU A 295 8.20 3.00 -37.66
C GLU A 295 8.19 2.80 -36.14
N GLU A 296 8.43 3.86 -35.36
CA GLU A 296 8.40 3.84 -33.90
C GLU A 296 6.99 3.61 -33.29
N LEU A 297 5.91 3.73 -34.08
CA LEU A 297 4.53 3.40 -33.68
C LEU A 297 4.14 1.94 -34.01
N LEU A 298 4.90 1.28 -34.89
CA LEU A 298 4.59 -0.03 -35.44
C LEU A 298 5.58 -1.12 -35.00
N LEU A 299 6.82 -0.73 -34.67
CA LEU A 299 7.93 -1.62 -34.36
C LEU A 299 8.55 -1.32 -32.99
N GLY A 300 8.78 -2.36 -32.21
CA GLY A 300 9.46 -2.30 -30.93
C GLY A 300 10.88 -2.85 -30.97
N GLY A 301 11.77 -2.33 -30.11
CA GLY A 301 13.14 -2.85 -29.95
C GLY A 301 13.97 -2.82 -31.25
N ILE A 302 13.82 -1.75 -32.04
CA ILE A 302 14.47 -1.57 -33.34
C ILE A 302 16.00 -1.58 -33.22
N SER A 303 16.67 -2.27 -34.14
CA SER A 303 18.10 -2.09 -34.43
C SER A 303 18.35 -1.75 -35.90
N ARG A 304 19.26 -0.80 -36.14
CA ARG A 304 19.58 -0.23 -37.45
C ARG A 304 21.05 -0.51 -37.82
N ASP A 305 21.30 -0.68 -39.12
CA ASP A 305 22.64 -0.75 -39.72
C ASP A 305 23.37 0.61 -39.58
N PRO A 306 24.72 0.70 -39.66
CA PRO A 306 25.42 1.99 -39.67
C PRO A 306 25.00 2.94 -40.80
N ARG A 307 24.32 2.44 -41.84
CA ARG A 307 23.70 3.24 -42.91
C ARG A 307 22.32 3.81 -42.56
N GLY A 308 21.79 3.49 -41.37
CA GLY A 308 20.47 3.92 -40.89
C GLY A 308 19.30 3.05 -41.33
N GLN A 309 19.53 1.96 -42.07
CA GLN A 309 18.48 1.03 -42.49
C GLN A 309 18.06 0.08 -41.37
N LEU A 310 16.77 -0.27 -41.32
CA LEU A 310 16.22 -1.25 -40.38
C LEU A 310 16.80 -2.65 -40.64
N LEU A 311 17.32 -3.30 -39.60
CA LEU A 311 17.83 -4.69 -39.67
C LEU A 311 16.93 -5.68 -38.93
N ARG A 312 16.43 -5.27 -37.75
CA ARG A 312 15.72 -6.15 -36.83
C ARG A 312 14.81 -5.36 -35.89
N ALA A 313 13.69 -5.97 -35.51
CA ALA A 313 12.82 -5.53 -34.43
C ALA A 313 12.58 -6.69 -33.45
N GLU A 314 12.19 -6.35 -32.22
CA GLU A 314 11.86 -7.29 -31.13
C GLU A 314 10.34 -7.43 -30.93
N ALA A 315 9.53 -6.48 -31.41
CA ALA A 315 8.06 -6.55 -31.36
C ALA A 315 7.38 -5.88 -32.58
N LEU A 316 6.16 -6.33 -32.90
CA LEU A 316 5.24 -5.70 -33.84
C LEU A 316 4.02 -5.15 -33.07
N GLN A 317 3.51 -3.99 -33.44
CA GLN A 317 2.29 -3.40 -32.88
C GLN A 317 1.29 -3.05 -33.98
N SER A 318 0.02 -3.38 -33.75
CA SER A 318 -1.11 -2.79 -34.47
C SER A 318 -2.09 -2.16 -33.49
N THR A 319 -2.66 -1.01 -33.87
CA THR A 319 -3.63 -0.28 -33.06
C THR A 319 -4.88 -0.03 -33.89
N PHE A 320 -6.00 -0.61 -33.47
CA PHE A 320 -7.32 -0.27 -34.00
C PHE A 320 -7.83 0.96 -33.23
N LEU A 321 -8.47 1.89 -33.93
CA LEU A 321 -9.16 3.02 -33.29
C LEU A 321 -10.68 2.81 -33.36
N LEU A 322 -11.33 2.86 -32.21
CA LEU A 322 -12.78 2.86 -32.07
C LEU A 322 -13.29 4.26 -31.69
N MET A 323 -14.52 4.57 -32.09
CA MET A 323 -15.23 5.75 -31.58
C MET A 323 -15.37 5.67 -30.05
N SER A 324 -15.43 6.82 -29.38
CA SER A 324 -15.86 6.87 -27.98
C SER A 324 -17.36 6.55 -27.84
N PRO A 325 -17.84 6.11 -26.65
CA PRO A 325 -19.26 5.95 -26.35
C PRO A 325 -20.12 7.13 -26.83
N ARG A 326 -19.67 8.37 -26.58
CA ARG A 326 -20.35 9.57 -27.05
C ARG A 326 -20.39 9.70 -28.57
N GLN A 327 -19.25 9.52 -29.25
CA GLN A 327 -19.21 9.62 -30.71
C GLN A 327 -20.05 8.53 -31.38
N LEU A 328 -20.04 7.31 -30.84
CA LEU A 328 -20.88 6.22 -31.33
C LEU A 328 -22.37 6.52 -31.12
N TYR A 329 -22.73 7.17 -30.00
CA TYR A 329 -24.09 7.66 -29.77
C TYR A 329 -24.48 8.73 -30.81
N GLU A 330 -23.64 9.73 -31.03
CA GLU A 330 -23.88 10.82 -31.98
C GLU A 330 -23.90 10.33 -33.45
N HIS A 331 -23.06 9.36 -33.82
CA HIS A 331 -22.99 8.80 -35.18
C HIS A 331 -24.28 8.07 -35.58
N PHE A 332 -24.83 7.23 -34.69
CA PHE A 332 -26.09 6.53 -34.92
C PHE A 332 -27.33 7.31 -34.42
N ARG A 333 -27.23 8.63 -34.25
CA ARG A 333 -28.32 9.45 -33.71
C ARG A 333 -29.39 9.72 -34.76
N GLY A 334 -30.57 9.13 -34.56
CA GLY A 334 -31.70 9.24 -35.50
C GLY A 334 -31.66 8.19 -36.62
N ASP A 335 -30.72 7.26 -36.56
CA ASP A 335 -30.55 6.21 -37.55
C ASP A 335 -31.60 5.10 -37.39
N TYR A 336 -32.04 4.49 -38.49
CA TYR A 336 -33.11 3.49 -38.46
C TYR A 336 -32.66 2.19 -37.75
N GLN A 337 -31.35 1.93 -37.66
CA GLN A 337 -30.83 0.74 -36.96
C GLN A 337 -30.99 0.84 -35.44
N THR A 338 -31.01 2.05 -34.87
CA THR A 338 -30.99 2.30 -33.43
C THR A 338 -32.32 2.84 -32.89
N HIS A 339 -33.24 3.28 -33.76
CA HIS A 339 -34.53 3.86 -33.40
C HIS A 339 -35.37 2.95 -32.48
N ASP A 340 -35.42 1.64 -32.75
CA ASP A 340 -36.21 0.65 -31.98
C ASP A 340 -35.75 0.48 -30.53
N ILE A 341 -34.52 0.89 -30.20
CA ILE A 341 -33.81 0.45 -28.99
C ILE A 341 -33.95 1.46 -27.84
N GLY A 342 -34.21 2.74 -28.14
CA GLY A 342 -34.05 3.82 -27.16
C GLY A 342 -32.57 4.06 -26.89
N TRP A 343 -31.86 4.51 -27.94
CA TRP A 343 -30.41 4.67 -27.99
C TRP A 343 -29.92 5.75 -27.00
N SER A 344 -28.86 5.44 -26.26
CA SER A 344 -28.21 6.33 -25.29
C SER A 344 -26.71 6.07 -25.24
N GLU A 345 -25.96 7.04 -24.73
CA GLU A 345 -24.51 6.97 -24.52
C GLU A 345 -24.09 5.77 -23.66
N GLU A 346 -24.80 5.48 -22.56
CA GLU A 346 -24.59 4.27 -21.76
C GLU A 346 -24.69 2.98 -22.59
N ARG A 347 -25.70 2.88 -23.47
CA ARG A 347 -25.88 1.69 -24.32
C ARG A 347 -24.79 1.59 -25.38
N ALA A 348 -24.40 2.71 -25.97
CA ALA A 348 -23.24 2.77 -26.86
C ALA A 348 -21.96 2.28 -26.16
N GLY A 349 -21.75 2.72 -24.91
CA GLY A 349 -20.73 2.19 -24.01
C GLY A 349 -20.80 0.68 -23.84
N THR A 350 -21.96 0.11 -23.46
CA THR A 350 -22.08 -1.36 -23.29
C THR A 350 -21.79 -2.16 -24.56
N VAL A 351 -22.14 -1.62 -25.74
CA VAL A 351 -21.81 -2.25 -27.04
C VAL A 351 -20.30 -2.24 -27.28
N LEU A 352 -19.64 -1.10 -27.08
CA LEU A 352 -18.19 -0.99 -27.20
C LEU A 352 -17.47 -1.91 -26.22
N GLN A 353 -17.88 -1.92 -24.94
CA GLN A 353 -17.28 -2.77 -23.91
C GLN A 353 -17.42 -4.27 -24.24
N ALA A 354 -18.58 -4.70 -24.73
CA ALA A 354 -18.79 -6.09 -25.14
C ALA A 354 -17.94 -6.47 -26.37
N TRP A 355 -17.80 -5.56 -27.33
CA TRP A 355 -16.94 -5.77 -28.49
C TRP A 355 -15.46 -5.81 -28.11
N GLN A 356 -14.98 -4.88 -27.27
CA GLN A 356 -13.59 -4.82 -26.79
C GLN A 356 -13.20 -6.08 -26.01
N ARG A 357 -14.07 -6.56 -25.10
CA ARG A 357 -13.84 -7.84 -24.40
C ARG A 357 -13.77 -9.03 -25.36
N ARG A 358 -14.62 -9.07 -26.41
CA ARG A 358 -14.59 -10.15 -27.41
C ARG A 358 -13.38 -10.07 -28.34
N PHE A 359 -12.93 -8.86 -28.67
CA PHE A 359 -11.69 -8.59 -29.41
C PHE A 359 -10.47 -9.14 -28.65
N VAL A 360 -10.32 -8.81 -27.36
CA VAL A 360 -9.19 -9.29 -26.57
C VAL A 360 -9.17 -10.82 -26.47
N GLN A 361 -10.33 -11.46 -26.24
CA GLN A 361 -10.44 -12.92 -26.22
C GLN A 361 -9.98 -13.56 -27.54
N LEU A 362 -10.59 -13.15 -28.66
CA LEU A 362 -10.31 -13.75 -29.96
C LEU A 362 -8.89 -13.48 -30.47
N ALA A 363 -8.36 -12.29 -30.21
CA ALA A 363 -6.99 -11.94 -30.59
C ALA A 363 -5.94 -12.76 -29.83
N GLN A 364 -6.18 -13.06 -28.54
CA GLN A 364 -5.30 -13.92 -27.74
C GLN A 364 -5.45 -15.42 -28.06
N GLU A 365 -6.61 -15.84 -28.58
CA GLU A 365 -6.90 -17.24 -28.99
C GLU A 365 -6.52 -17.53 -30.46
N ALA A 366 -6.15 -16.52 -31.24
CA ALA A 366 -5.92 -16.64 -32.68
C ALA A 366 -4.68 -17.48 -33.08
N LEU A 367 -3.71 -17.63 -32.17
CA LEU A 367 -2.50 -18.43 -32.40
C LEU A 367 -2.56 -19.79 -31.69
N PRO A 368 -2.16 -20.89 -32.36
CA PRO A 368 -2.01 -22.19 -31.72
C PRO A 368 -0.82 -22.19 -30.76
N GLN A 369 -0.94 -22.88 -29.62
CA GLN A 369 0.08 -22.91 -28.55
C GLN A 369 1.49 -23.42 -28.96
N ASN A 370 1.64 -23.95 -30.17
CA ASN A 370 2.91 -24.44 -30.71
C ASN A 370 3.71 -23.39 -31.51
N SER A 371 3.24 -22.13 -31.62
CA SER A 371 3.97 -21.07 -32.30
C SER A 371 5.21 -20.61 -31.50
N SER A 372 6.28 -20.24 -32.19
CA SER A 372 7.47 -19.59 -31.59
C SER A 372 7.23 -18.13 -31.18
N GLN A 373 6.00 -17.64 -31.34
CA GLN A 373 5.61 -16.25 -31.18
C GLN A 373 4.31 -16.19 -30.38
N GLN A 374 4.14 -15.11 -29.62
CA GLN A 374 3.00 -14.87 -28.75
C GLN A 374 2.36 -13.52 -29.06
N ILE A 375 1.05 -13.45 -28.88
CA ILE A 375 0.25 -12.24 -29.11
C ILE A 375 -0.43 -11.79 -27.84
N HIS A 376 -0.35 -10.49 -27.61
CA HIS A 376 -0.85 -9.78 -26.44
C HIS A 376 -1.82 -8.70 -26.93
N ALA A 377 -3.11 -8.90 -26.66
CA ALA A 377 -4.16 -7.92 -26.96
C ALA A 377 -4.59 -7.17 -25.71
N PHE A 378 -4.82 -5.86 -25.84
CA PHE A 378 -5.25 -4.96 -24.77
C PHE A 378 -6.23 -3.92 -25.29
N SER A 379 -7.11 -3.45 -24.41
CA SER A 379 -8.20 -2.50 -24.68
C SER A 379 -8.36 -1.52 -23.52
N SER A 380 -9.08 -0.42 -23.73
CA SER A 380 -9.55 0.44 -22.62
C SER A 380 -10.28 -0.38 -21.55
N THR A 381 -11.25 -1.22 -21.92
CA THR A 381 -11.98 -2.05 -20.93
C THR A 381 -11.10 -2.96 -20.10
N THR A 382 -10.00 -3.48 -20.63
CA THR A 382 -9.12 -4.34 -19.85
C THR A 382 -8.33 -3.55 -18.81
N LEU A 383 -8.07 -2.25 -19.03
CA LEU A 383 -7.51 -1.39 -18.00
C LEU A 383 -8.54 -1.17 -16.87
N ASP A 384 -9.78 -0.88 -17.23
CA ASP A 384 -10.88 -0.66 -16.28
C ASP A 384 -11.18 -1.93 -15.46
N ASP A 385 -11.22 -3.10 -16.12
CA ASP A 385 -11.41 -4.41 -15.48
C ASP A 385 -10.27 -4.73 -14.49
N ILE A 386 -9.01 -4.37 -14.80
CA ILE A 386 -7.86 -4.49 -13.89
C ILE A 386 -8.00 -3.55 -12.69
N LEU A 387 -8.36 -2.28 -12.92
CA LEU A 387 -8.54 -1.29 -11.85
C LEU A 387 -9.71 -1.67 -10.93
N HIS A 388 -10.81 -2.18 -11.49
CA HIS A 388 -11.93 -2.71 -10.73
C HIS A 388 -11.50 -3.92 -9.89
N ALA A 389 -10.82 -4.90 -10.48
CA ALA A 389 -10.28 -6.07 -9.76
C ALA A 389 -9.26 -5.69 -8.66
N PHE A 390 -8.49 -4.61 -8.86
CA PHE A 390 -7.62 -4.05 -7.83
C PHE A 390 -8.42 -3.33 -6.72
N SER A 391 -9.59 -2.77 -7.02
CA SER A 391 -10.47 -2.15 -6.02
C SER A 391 -11.31 -3.16 -5.23
N GLU A 392 -11.60 -4.33 -5.80
CA GLU A 392 -12.42 -5.37 -5.17
C GLU A 392 -11.82 -5.87 -3.85
N VAL A 393 -12.57 -5.62 -2.77
CA VAL A 393 -12.19 -6.04 -1.42
C VAL A 393 -12.57 -7.51 -1.23
N SER A 394 -11.59 -8.40 -1.33
CA SER A 394 -11.79 -9.78 -0.92
C SER A 394 -12.05 -9.85 0.59
N ALA A 395 -13.33 -9.95 0.98
CA ALA A 395 -13.76 -10.03 2.38
C ALA A 395 -13.04 -11.14 3.17
N ALA A 396 -12.64 -12.23 2.50
CA ALA A 396 -11.85 -13.31 3.08
C ALA A 396 -10.47 -12.87 3.60
N ARG A 397 -9.72 -12.03 2.86
CA ARG A 397 -8.42 -11.50 3.33
C ARG A 397 -8.60 -10.56 4.54
N VAL A 398 -9.63 -9.70 4.50
CA VAL A 398 -9.97 -8.79 5.61
C VAL A 398 -10.36 -9.58 6.84
N ALA A 399 -11.38 -10.44 6.76
CA ALA A 399 -11.82 -11.29 7.87
C ALA A 399 -10.67 -12.17 8.41
N GLY A 400 -9.86 -12.77 7.52
CA GLY A 400 -8.69 -13.56 7.90
C GLY A 400 -7.66 -12.78 8.71
N GLY A 401 -7.32 -11.56 8.29
CA GLY A 401 -6.39 -10.69 9.02
C GLY A 401 -6.93 -10.23 10.39
N TYR A 402 -8.22 -9.88 10.46
CA TYR A 402 -8.87 -9.54 11.73
C TYR A 402 -8.94 -10.75 12.68
N LEU A 403 -9.25 -11.96 12.18
CA LEU A 403 -9.25 -13.19 12.96
C LEU A 403 -7.83 -13.55 13.46
N LEU A 404 -6.80 -13.36 12.63
CA LEU A 404 -5.41 -13.58 13.01
C LEU A 404 -4.97 -12.62 14.13
N MET A 405 -5.29 -11.33 14.01
CA MET A 405 -5.02 -10.34 15.06
C MET A 405 -5.79 -10.61 16.36
N LEU A 406 -7.04 -11.07 16.24
CA LEU A 406 -7.86 -11.48 17.38
C LEU A 406 -7.29 -12.72 18.08
N ALA A 407 -6.82 -13.72 17.32
CA ALA A 407 -6.12 -14.89 17.85
C ALA A 407 -4.81 -14.50 18.54
N TYR A 408 -4.00 -13.64 17.92
CA TYR A 408 -2.78 -13.08 18.50
C TYR A 408 -3.07 -12.37 19.83
N ALA A 409 -4.08 -11.49 19.88
CA ALA A 409 -4.48 -10.78 21.09
C ALA A 409 -5.00 -11.72 22.20
N CYS A 410 -5.74 -12.77 21.84
CA CYS A 410 -6.20 -13.76 22.81
C CYS A 410 -5.01 -14.55 23.40
N VAL A 411 -4.08 -15.02 22.56
CA VAL A 411 -2.93 -15.85 23.00
C VAL A 411 -1.94 -15.05 23.84
N THR A 412 -1.59 -13.84 23.43
CA THR A 412 -0.61 -12.99 24.15
C THR A 412 -1.13 -12.46 25.49
N MET A 413 -2.45 -12.26 25.62
CA MET A 413 -3.11 -11.86 26.88
C MET A 413 -3.51 -13.04 27.77
N LEU A 414 -3.37 -14.28 27.30
CA LEU A 414 -3.65 -15.48 28.08
C LEU A 414 -2.51 -15.74 29.07
N ARG A 415 -2.80 -15.60 30.36
CA ARG A 415 -1.88 -15.99 31.44
C ARG A 415 -2.24 -17.38 31.94
N TRP A 416 -1.23 -18.16 32.32
CA TRP A 416 -1.40 -19.52 32.87
C TRP A 416 -2.31 -19.57 34.11
N ASP A 417 -2.37 -18.48 34.88
CA ASP A 417 -3.37 -18.30 35.92
C ASP A 417 -4.75 -17.97 35.32
N CYS A 418 -5.60 -18.98 35.15
CA CYS A 418 -6.94 -18.86 34.55
C CYS A 418 -7.88 -17.82 35.22
N ALA A 419 -7.56 -17.37 36.44
CA ALA A 419 -8.30 -16.32 37.17
C ALA A 419 -7.67 -14.91 37.06
N GLN A 420 -6.48 -14.78 36.45
CA GLN A 420 -5.81 -13.53 36.11
C GLN A 420 -5.60 -13.33 34.60
N SER A 421 -6.07 -14.27 33.77
CA SER A 421 -6.10 -14.14 32.32
C SER A 421 -6.73 -12.81 31.86
N GLN A 422 -6.29 -12.31 30.71
CA GLN A 422 -6.86 -11.12 30.08
C GLN A 422 -7.34 -11.39 28.64
N GLY A 423 -7.48 -12.66 28.24
CA GLY A 423 -7.90 -13.02 26.88
C GLY A 423 -9.22 -12.35 26.47
N ALA A 424 -10.19 -12.27 27.39
CA ALA A 424 -11.45 -11.56 27.15
C ALA A 424 -11.29 -10.02 26.99
N VAL A 425 -10.28 -9.42 27.63
CA VAL A 425 -9.95 -7.99 27.49
C VAL A 425 -9.27 -7.75 26.14
N GLY A 426 -8.35 -8.61 25.73
CA GLY A 426 -7.74 -8.57 24.39
C GLY A 426 -8.79 -8.71 23.29
N LEU A 427 -9.69 -9.68 23.43
CA LEU A 427 -10.82 -9.90 22.52
C LEU A 427 -11.73 -8.66 22.42
N ALA A 428 -12.21 -8.14 23.55
CA ALA A 428 -13.05 -6.95 23.59
C ALA A 428 -12.31 -5.70 23.08
N GLY A 429 -11.00 -5.60 23.29
CA GLY A 429 -10.14 -4.53 22.78
C GLY A 429 -10.01 -4.54 21.27
N VAL A 430 -9.69 -5.69 20.66
CA VAL A 430 -9.60 -5.84 19.20
C VAL A 430 -10.95 -5.56 18.53
N LEU A 431 -12.05 -6.05 19.11
CA LEU A 431 -13.41 -5.74 18.62
C LEU A 431 -13.76 -4.25 18.75
N LEU A 432 -13.32 -3.59 19.81
CA LEU A 432 -13.49 -2.14 19.99
C LEU A 432 -12.68 -1.33 18.97
N VAL A 433 -11.44 -1.74 18.65
CA VAL A 433 -10.65 -1.10 17.57
C VAL A 433 -11.29 -1.35 16.21
N ALA A 434 -11.77 -2.57 15.93
CA ALA A 434 -12.50 -2.86 14.68
C ALA A 434 -13.74 -1.96 14.53
N LEU A 435 -14.51 -1.77 15.62
CA LEU A 435 -15.65 -0.85 15.63
C LEU A 435 -15.21 0.61 15.49
N ALA A 436 -14.10 1.01 16.10
CA ALA A 436 -13.56 2.37 15.99
C ALA A 436 -13.07 2.68 14.55
N VAL A 437 -12.39 1.74 13.89
CA VAL A 437 -12.02 1.82 12.47
C VAL A 437 -13.27 1.94 11.59
N ALA A 438 -14.28 1.09 11.79
CA ALA A 438 -15.55 1.22 11.08
C ALA A 438 -16.23 2.57 11.35
N SER A 439 -16.23 3.06 12.59
CA SER A 439 -16.82 4.37 12.92
C SER A 439 -16.09 5.55 12.27
N GLY A 440 -14.76 5.48 12.15
CA GLY A 440 -13.94 6.50 11.52
C GLY A 440 -14.14 6.53 10.00
N LEU A 441 -14.16 5.37 9.35
CA LEU A 441 -14.50 5.27 7.92
C LEU A 441 -15.95 5.72 7.66
N GLY A 442 -16.90 5.36 8.53
CA GLY A 442 -18.29 5.82 8.42
C GLY A 442 -18.43 7.33 8.59
N LEU A 443 -17.67 7.94 9.49
CA LEU A 443 -17.59 9.39 9.60
C LEU A 443 -16.97 10.04 8.34
N CYS A 444 -15.97 9.42 7.72
CA CYS A 444 -15.41 9.89 6.44
C CYS A 444 -16.44 9.85 5.29
N ALA A 445 -17.23 8.78 5.22
CA ALA A 445 -18.34 8.67 4.26
C ALA A 445 -19.40 9.76 4.48
N LEU A 446 -19.78 10.03 5.73
CA LEU A 446 -20.71 11.12 6.09
C LEU A 446 -20.16 12.52 5.81
N LEU A 447 -18.84 12.69 5.75
CA LEU A 447 -18.16 13.92 5.33
C LEU A 447 -18.00 14.04 3.80
N GLY A 448 -18.47 13.06 3.02
CA GLY A 448 -18.37 13.06 1.57
C GLY A 448 -16.97 12.77 1.02
N ILE A 449 -16.07 12.17 1.81
CA ILE A 449 -14.74 11.79 1.35
C ILE A 449 -14.86 10.47 0.56
N ALA A 450 -14.61 10.54 -0.75
CA ALA A 450 -14.62 9.37 -1.63
C ALA A 450 -13.60 8.30 -1.18
N PHE A 451 -13.98 7.03 -1.36
CA PHE A 451 -13.15 5.88 -1.06
C PHE A 451 -12.37 5.44 -2.29
N ASN A 452 -11.19 4.88 -2.09
CA ASN A 452 -10.35 4.31 -3.14
C ASN A 452 -9.82 2.92 -2.74
N ALA A 453 -9.27 2.18 -3.70
CA ALA A 453 -8.74 0.82 -3.49
C ALA A 453 -7.73 0.72 -2.32
N ALA A 454 -6.85 1.72 -2.16
CA ALA A 454 -5.87 1.73 -1.07
C ALA A 454 -6.52 1.92 0.31
N THR A 455 -7.56 2.76 0.41
CA THR A 455 -8.32 2.96 1.66
C THR A 455 -9.11 1.73 2.08
N THR A 456 -9.67 0.98 1.13
CA THR A 456 -10.46 -0.22 1.48
C THR A 456 -9.58 -1.42 1.79
N GLN A 457 -8.40 -1.54 1.16
CA GLN A 457 -7.49 -2.67 1.35
C GLN A 457 -6.43 -2.48 2.44
N VAL A 458 -5.79 -1.32 2.54
CA VAL A 458 -4.60 -1.13 3.42
C VAL A 458 -4.98 -0.49 4.75
N LEU A 459 -5.83 0.55 4.73
CA LEU A 459 -6.13 1.36 5.90
C LEU A 459 -6.72 0.57 7.09
N PRO A 460 -7.62 -0.44 6.91
CA PRO A 460 -8.17 -1.17 8.04
C PRO A 460 -7.09 -1.95 8.81
N PHE A 461 -6.13 -2.55 8.13
CA PHE A 461 -5.02 -3.28 8.78
C PHE A 461 -4.03 -2.34 9.45
N LEU A 462 -3.68 -1.22 8.78
CA LEU A 462 -2.79 -0.20 9.33
C LEU A 462 -3.37 0.40 10.63
N ALA A 463 -4.64 0.81 10.59
CA ALA A 463 -5.32 1.40 11.74
C ALA A 463 -5.57 0.38 12.87
N LEU A 464 -5.84 -0.88 12.53
CA LEU A 464 -5.93 -1.97 13.52
C LEU A 464 -4.61 -2.16 14.24
N GLY A 465 -3.48 -2.20 13.52
CA GLY A 465 -2.14 -2.31 14.11
C GLY A 465 -1.83 -1.18 15.10
N ILE A 466 -2.09 0.07 14.70
CA ILE A 466 -1.88 1.26 15.55
C ILE A 466 -2.78 1.20 16.80
N GLY A 467 -4.09 0.96 16.64
CA GLY A 467 -5.03 0.97 17.77
C GLY A 467 -4.85 -0.20 18.74
N VAL A 468 -4.32 -1.34 18.28
CA VAL A 468 -4.07 -2.51 19.12
C VAL A 468 -2.84 -2.33 20.02
N ASP A 469 -1.80 -1.60 19.58
CA ASP A 469 -0.61 -1.31 20.40
C ASP A 469 -0.97 -0.53 21.69
N ASP A 470 -1.74 0.56 21.56
CA ASP A 470 -2.20 1.35 22.70
C ASP A 470 -3.04 0.50 23.70
N ILE A 471 -3.84 -0.44 23.20
CA ILE A 471 -4.62 -1.38 24.00
C ILE A 471 -3.73 -2.36 24.77
N PHE A 472 -2.70 -2.92 24.14
CA PHE A 472 -1.72 -3.77 24.80
C PHE A 472 -0.98 -3.01 25.91
N LEU A 473 -0.54 -1.79 25.62
CA LEU A 473 0.18 -0.92 26.55
C LEU A 473 -0.67 -0.60 27.79
N LEU A 474 -1.94 -0.21 27.59
CA LEU A 474 -2.89 0.05 28.68
C LEU A 474 -3.20 -1.20 29.50
N ALA A 475 -3.51 -2.33 28.86
CA ALA A 475 -3.83 -3.57 29.55
C ALA A 475 -2.65 -4.14 30.35
N HIS A 476 -1.42 -4.03 29.82
CA HIS A 476 -0.21 -4.44 30.53
C HIS A 476 0.01 -3.55 31.77
N ALA A 477 -0.02 -2.22 31.60
CA ALA A 477 0.15 -1.26 32.68
C ALA A 477 -0.92 -1.41 33.78
N PHE A 478 -2.15 -1.79 33.42
CA PHE A 478 -3.23 -2.08 34.38
C PHE A 478 -2.89 -3.28 35.29
N THR A 479 -2.10 -4.25 34.81
CA THR A 479 -1.61 -5.37 35.63
C THR A 479 -0.38 -5.05 36.47
N GLU A 480 0.53 -4.20 35.99
CA GLU A 480 1.69 -3.73 36.79
C GLU A 480 1.32 -2.61 37.79
N ALA A 481 0.05 -2.19 37.87
CA ALA A 481 -0.42 -1.18 38.82
C ALA A 481 -0.10 -1.57 40.29
N PRO A 482 0.39 -0.62 41.12
CA PRO A 482 0.98 -0.93 42.41
C PRO A 482 -0.03 -1.55 43.41
N PRO A 483 0.41 -2.55 44.21
CA PRO A 483 -0.44 -3.17 45.22
C PRO A 483 -0.77 -2.16 46.33
N GLY A 484 -2.06 -2.08 46.70
CA GLY A 484 -2.57 -1.14 47.72
C GLY A 484 -3.43 0.01 47.17
N THR A 485 -3.55 0.16 45.85
CA THR A 485 -4.49 1.13 45.24
C THR A 485 -5.96 0.70 45.44
N PRO A 486 -6.87 1.62 45.84
CA PRO A 486 -8.28 1.27 46.03
C PRO A 486 -8.96 0.99 44.68
N LEU A 487 -9.93 0.06 44.70
CA LEU A 487 -10.63 -0.42 43.49
C LEU A 487 -11.29 0.72 42.67
N GLN A 488 -11.62 1.85 43.30
CA GLN A 488 -12.24 3.01 42.68
C GLN A 488 -11.25 3.96 41.97
N GLU A 489 -9.98 4.00 42.39
CA GLU A 489 -8.97 4.89 41.79
C GLU A 489 -8.03 4.16 40.81
N ARG A 490 -8.02 2.82 40.80
CA ARG A 490 -7.06 1.99 40.03
C ARG A 490 -7.05 2.25 38.52
N THR A 491 -8.21 2.55 37.91
CA THR A 491 -8.29 2.93 36.49
C THR A 491 -7.81 4.35 36.24
N GLY A 492 -8.01 5.27 37.19
CA GLY A 492 -7.42 6.61 37.18
C GLY A 492 -5.89 6.57 37.26
N GLU A 493 -5.32 5.77 38.17
CA GLU A 493 -3.87 5.58 38.30
C GLU A 493 -3.24 5.01 37.02
N CYS A 494 -3.89 4.02 36.39
CA CYS A 494 -3.43 3.46 35.12
C CYS A 494 -3.46 4.51 33.99
N LEU A 495 -4.54 5.27 33.86
CA LEU A 495 -4.68 6.29 32.82
C LEU A 495 -3.74 7.49 33.08
N GLN A 496 -3.48 7.83 34.33
CA GLN A 496 -2.50 8.85 34.73
C GLN A 496 -1.06 8.47 34.37
N ARG A 497 -0.71 7.18 34.49
CA ARG A 497 0.65 6.68 34.23
C ARG A 497 0.92 6.44 32.74
N THR A 498 -0.05 5.86 32.04
CA THR A 498 0.12 5.35 30.67
C THR A 498 -0.63 6.18 29.62
N GLY A 499 -1.78 6.76 29.98
CA GLY A 499 -2.60 7.55 29.06
C GLY A 499 -1.92 8.82 28.53
N THR A 500 -0.94 9.37 29.25
CA THR A 500 -0.09 10.47 28.72
C THR A 500 0.79 10.02 27.55
N SER A 501 1.22 8.75 27.54
CA SER A 501 2.02 8.18 26.45
C SER A 501 1.14 7.90 25.24
N VAL A 502 -0.01 7.25 25.46
CA VAL A 502 -1.03 6.95 24.44
C VAL A 502 -1.56 8.23 23.77
N ALA A 503 -1.81 9.29 24.55
CA ALA A 503 -2.20 10.57 23.99
C ALA A 503 -1.09 11.21 23.13
N LEU A 504 0.17 11.09 23.53
CA LEU A 504 1.30 11.63 22.76
C LEU A 504 1.50 10.86 21.44
N THR A 505 1.45 9.52 21.46
CA THR A 505 1.56 8.70 20.24
C THR A 505 0.38 8.96 19.30
N SER A 506 -0.86 8.88 19.79
CA SER A 506 -2.06 9.13 19.00
C SER A 506 -2.11 10.54 18.38
N ILE A 507 -1.80 11.60 19.16
CA ILE A 507 -1.76 12.98 18.62
C ILE A 507 -0.65 13.12 17.58
N ASN A 508 0.52 12.53 17.80
CA ASN A 508 1.62 12.57 16.83
C ASN A 508 1.24 11.85 15.52
N HIS A 509 0.60 10.67 15.59
CA HIS A 509 0.09 9.97 14.40
C HIS A 509 -0.97 10.79 13.67
N MET A 510 -1.93 11.37 14.40
CA MET A 510 -2.97 12.22 13.82
C MET A 510 -2.37 13.44 13.10
N VAL A 511 -1.41 14.15 13.71
CA VAL A 511 -0.70 15.27 13.10
C VAL A 511 0.13 14.81 11.88
N ALA A 512 0.79 13.67 11.94
CA ALA A 512 1.55 13.13 10.81
C ALA A 512 0.66 12.81 9.61
N PHE A 513 -0.51 12.20 9.82
CA PHE A 513 -1.47 11.96 8.74
C PHE A 513 -2.12 13.25 8.23
N PHE A 514 -2.42 14.24 9.07
CA PHE A 514 -2.86 15.56 8.61
C PHE A 514 -1.79 16.31 7.78
N MET A 515 -0.52 16.19 8.13
CA MET A 515 0.58 16.74 7.32
C MET A 515 0.74 16.01 5.98
N ALA A 516 0.51 14.68 5.95
CA ALA A 516 0.49 13.91 4.71
C ALA A 516 -0.68 14.30 3.78
N ALA A 517 -1.79 14.83 4.31
CA ALA A 517 -2.91 15.33 3.51
C ALA A 517 -2.62 16.63 2.74
N LEU A 518 -1.43 17.21 2.90
CA LEU A 518 -0.92 18.30 2.05
C LEU A 518 -0.39 17.80 0.69
N VAL A 519 -0.27 16.49 0.49
CA VAL A 519 0.12 15.91 -0.80
C VAL A 519 -0.96 16.23 -1.85
N PRO A 520 -0.60 16.77 -3.03
CA PRO A 520 -1.56 17.20 -4.05
C PRO A 520 -2.37 16.09 -4.73
N ILE A 521 -1.88 14.85 -4.67
CA ILE A 521 -2.51 13.68 -5.32
C ILE A 521 -3.82 13.30 -4.59
N PRO A 522 -4.99 13.33 -5.26
CA PRO A 522 -6.30 13.14 -4.63
C PRO A 522 -6.41 11.84 -3.84
N ALA A 523 -5.98 10.71 -4.41
CA ALA A 523 -6.05 9.40 -3.76
C ALA A 523 -5.26 9.34 -2.44
N LEU A 524 -4.06 9.92 -2.40
CA LEU A 524 -3.22 9.95 -1.20
C LEU A 524 -3.73 10.95 -0.16
N ARG A 525 -4.31 12.07 -0.60
CA ARG A 525 -4.96 13.05 0.25
C ARG A 525 -6.21 12.48 0.92
N ALA A 526 -7.06 11.78 0.17
CA ALA A 526 -8.22 11.07 0.73
C ALA A 526 -7.77 10.00 1.74
N PHE A 527 -6.79 9.15 1.37
CA PHE A 527 -6.25 8.13 2.27
C PHE A 527 -5.71 8.70 3.59
N SER A 528 -4.92 9.77 3.54
CA SER A 528 -4.32 10.39 4.73
C SER A 528 -5.33 11.13 5.60
N LEU A 529 -6.35 11.79 5.02
CA LEU A 529 -7.47 12.36 5.78
C LEU A 529 -8.29 11.27 6.48
N GLN A 530 -8.62 10.18 5.78
CA GLN A 530 -9.33 9.05 6.37
C GLN A 530 -8.50 8.41 7.50
N ALA A 531 -7.19 8.25 7.30
CA ALA A 531 -6.29 7.73 8.34
C ALA A 531 -6.24 8.64 9.59
N ALA A 532 -6.17 9.95 9.43
CA ALA A 532 -6.20 10.90 10.54
C ALA A 532 -7.50 10.80 11.35
N ILE A 533 -8.66 10.72 10.67
CA ILE A 533 -9.98 10.60 11.30
C ILE A 533 -10.12 9.24 12.01
N VAL A 534 -9.69 8.15 11.38
CA VAL A 534 -9.71 6.80 11.96
C VAL A 534 -8.81 6.70 13.19
N VAL A 535 -7.59 7.25 13.15
CA VAL A 535 -6.69 7.31 14.31
C VAL A 535 -7.30 8.16 15.44
N GLY A 536 -7.97 9.27 15.11
CA GLY A 536 -8.72 10.06 16.10
C GLY A 536 -9.86 9.28 16.76
N CYS A 537 -10.60 8.47 15.99
CA CYS A 537 -11.65 7.59 16.51
C CYS A 537 -11.08 6.46 17.38
N ASN A 538 -9.97 5.85 16.98
CA ASN A 538 -9.24 4.86 17.77
C ASN A 538 -8.77 5.47 19.11
N PHE A 539 -8.15 6.64 19.10
CA PHE A 539 -7.73 7.36 20.30
C PHE A 539 -8.91 7.61 21.26
N ALA A 540 -10.05 8.08 20.74
CA ALA A 540 -11.26 8.28 21.54
C ALA A 540 -11.79 6.96 22.14
N ALA A 541 -11.82 5.88 21.35
CA ALA A 541 -12.26 4.57 21.82
C ALA A 541 -11.33 4.01 22.92
N VAL A 542 -10.02 4.12 22.73
CA VAL A 542 -9.00 3.60 23.65
C VAL A 542 -8.88 4.43 24.94
N MET A 543 -9.13 5.75 24.90
CA MET A 543 -9.09 6.60 26.11
C MET A 543 -10.41 6.67 26.88
N LEU A 544 -11.56 6.46 26.22
CA LEU A 544 -12.89 6.59 26.86
C LEU A 544 -13.58 5.25 27.12
N VAL A 545 -13.58 4.34 26.14
CA VAL A 545 -14.38 3.10 26.19
C VAL A 545 -13.56 1.91 26.69
N PHE A 546 -12.29 1.78 26.26
CA PHE A 546 -11.43 0.69 26.72
C PHE A 546 -11.17 0.67 28.24
N PRO A 547 -11.00 1.82 28.95
CA PRO A 547 -10.86 1.80 30.41
C PRO A 547 -12.14 1.35 31.12
N ALA A 548 -13.31 1.53 30.50
CA ALA A 548 -14.56 0.95 30.99
C ALA A 548 -14.55 -0.58 30.87
N VAL A 549 -13.99 -1.15 29.79
CA VAL A 549 -13.78 -2.61 29.66
C VAL A 549 -12.83 -3.13 30.76
N LEU A 550 -11.70 -2.45 30.98
CA LEU A 550 -10.75 -2.77 32.06
C LEU A 550 -11.41 -2.72 33.46
N SER A 551 -12.29 -1.75 33.70
CA SER A 551 -13.02 -1.64 34.98
C SER A 551 -14.00 -2.79 35.24
N LEU A 552 -14.66 -3.30 34.21
CA LEU A 552 -15.58 -4.44 34.31
C LEU A 552 -14.80 -5.74 34.51
N ASP A 553 -13.68 -5.91 33.83
CA ASP A 553 -12.75 -7.01 34.06
C ASP A 553 -12.17 -6.98 35.49
N LEU A 554 -11.79 -5.83 36.01
CA LEU A 554 -11.35 -5.68 37.41
C LEU A 554 -12.43 -6.21 38.39
N ARG A 555 -13.70 -5.86 38.15
CA ARG A 555 -14.83 -6.36 38.96
C ARG A 555 -15.02 -7.87 38.80
N ARG A 556 -14.83 -8.42 37.61
CA ARG A 556 -14.86 -9.87 37.31
C ARG A 556 -13.76 -10.63 38.05
N ARG A 557 -12.51 -10.13 38.02
CA ARG A 557 -11.34 -10.71 38.74
C ARG A 557 -11.54 -10.70 40.25
N HIS A 558 -12.09 -9.62 40.80
CA HIS A 558 -12.45 -9.53 42.22
C HIS A 558 -13.50 -10.59 42.61
N CYS A 559 -14.37 -10.99 41.68
CA CYS A 559 -15.35 -12.06 41.87
C CYS A 559 -14.83 -13.47 41.51
N GLN A 560 -13.54 -13.63 41.13
CA GLN A 560 -12.88 -14.91 40.81
C GLN A 560 -13.64 -15.79 39.79
N ARG A 561 -14.21 -15.17 38.75
CA ARG A 561 -14.92 -15.87 37.65
C ARG A 561 -13.99 -16.18 36.46
N LEU A 562 -14.36 -17.18 35.67
CA LEU A 562 -13.61 -17.62 34.48
C LEU A 562 -13.73 -16.64 33.28
N ASP A 563 -12.76 -16.76 32.38
CA ASP A 563 -12.49 -15.73 31.36
C ASP A 563 -13.47 -15.72 30.17
N VAL A 564 -13.71 -16.90 29.59
CA VAL A 564 -14.43 -17.08 28.31
C VAL A 564 -15.93 -17.39 28.52
N LEU A 565 -16.30 -17.89 29.71
CA LEU A 565 -17.68 -18.21 30.09
C LEU A 565 -18.00 -17.58 31.46
N CYS A 566 -18.45 -16.32 31.44
CA CYS A 566 -18.67 -15.44 32.59
C CYS A 566 -19.66 -15.96 33.67
N CYS A 567 -20.28 -17.11 33.45
CA CYS A 567 -21.25 -17.75 34.35
C CYS A 567 -20.61 -18.75 35.33
N PHE A 568 -19.43 -19.29 35.05
CA PHE A 568 -18.78 -20.30 35.90
C PHE A 568 -17.78 -19.67 36.88
N SER A 569 -18.10 -19.77 38.18
CA SER A 569 -17.14 -19.58 39.28
C SER A 569 -16.29 -20.84 39.46
N ARG A 570 -15.08 -20.71 40.05
CA ARG A 570 -14.22 -21.85 40.38
C ARG A 570 -14.97 -22.95 41.18
N PRO A 571 -14.82 -24.25 40.84
CA PRO A 571 -15.21 -25.39 41.69
C PRO A 571 -14.43 -25.54 43.01
N CYS A 572 -13.78 -24.46 43.49
CA CYS A 572 -12.87 -24.48 44.63
C CYS A 572 -13.06 -23.23 45.51
N SER A 573 -14.27 -23.11 46.08
CA SER A 573 -14.49 -22.32 47.31
C SER A 573 -15.39 -23.13 48.23
N ALA A 574 -14.77 -23.89 49.14
CA ALA A 574 -15.46 -24.67 50.15
C ALA A 574 -15.14 -24.11 51.55
N ARG A 575 -16.08 -23.29 52.03
CA ARG A 575 -16.37 -22.98 53.44
C ARG A 575 -15.23 -22.43 54.32
N VAL A 576 -15.27 -21.11 54.54
CA VAL A 576 -15.05 -20.58 55.89
C VAL A 576 -16.29 -20.93 56.71
N ILE A 577 -16.13 -21.71 57.77
CA ILE A 577 -17.22 -21.96 58.74
C ILE A 577 -17.10 -20.90 59.83
N GLN A 578 -18.04 -19.95 59.86
CA GLN A 578 -18.28 -19.15 61.07
C GLN A 578 -19.12 -19.99 62.02
N ILE A 579 -18.57 -20.31 63.19
CA ILE A 579 -19.35 -20.89 64.29
C ILE A 579 -19.84 -19.74 65.15
N LEU A 580 -21.13 -19.43 65.02
CA LEU A 580 -21.84 -18.59 65.99
C LEU A 580 -22.46 -19.53 67.03
N PRO A 581 -22.27 -19.32 68.35
CA PRO A 581 -22.89 -20.16 69.35
C PRO A 581 -24.40 -19.94 69.35
N ARG A 582 -25.17 -21.03 69.41
CA ARG A 582 -26.62 -20.98 69.57
C ARG A 582 -27.04 -22.03 70.58
N GLU A 583 -27.72 -21.57 71.63
CA GLU A 583 -28.24 -22.34 72.76
C GLU A 583 -28.99 -23.60 72.32
N LEU A 584 -28.76 -24.72 73.04
CA LEU A 584 -29.44 -25.99 72.81
C LEU A 584 -30.36 -26.32 74.00
N GLY A 585 -31.66 -26.27 73.77
CA GLY A 585 -32.68 -26.72 74.72
C GLY A 585 -33.15 -28.14 74.41
N ASP A 586 -32.94 -29.03 75.40
CA ASP A 586 -33.70 -30.23 75.76
C ASP A 586 -33.94 -31.38 74.73
N GLY A 587 -33.99 -32.64 75.21
CA GLY A 587 -34.48 -33.79 74.40
C GLY A 587 -33.58 -35.03 74.22
N THR A 588 -33.09 -35.63 75.31
CA THR A 588 -32.88 -37.09 75.53
C THR A 588 -32.53 -38.05 74.35
N GLY A 589 -31.34 -38.69 74.39
CA GLY A 589 -31.01 -39.93 73.64
C GLY A 589 -29.51 -40.32 73.75
N PRO A 590 -29.12 -41.60 74.02
CA PRO A 590 -27.82 -41.87 74.66
C PRO A 590 -26.68 -42.33 73.72
N VAL A 591 -25.50 -41.71 73.83
CA VAL A 591 -24.19 -42.25 73.41
C VAL A 591 -23.13 -41.84 74.45
N GLY A 592 -22.13 -42.70 74.69
CA GLY A 592 -21.22 -42.64 75.84
C GLY A 592 -20.38 -41.37 76.00
N ILE A 593 -20.17 -40.98 77.26
CA ILE A 593 -19.41 -39.80 77.69
C ILE A 593 -17.93 -40.16 77.84
N ALA A 594 -17.05 -39.41 77.18
CA ALA A 594 -15.65 -39.25 77.58
C ALA A 594 -15.41 -37.77 77.91
N HIS A 595 -15.21 -37.46 79.19
CA HIS A 595 -14.90 -36.10 79.62
C HIS A 595 -13.51 -35.67 79.16
N LEU A 596 -13.40 -34.44 78.64
CA LEU A 596 -12.13 -33.72 78.52
C LEU A 596 -12.23 -32.41 79.30
N THR A 597 -11.64 -32.43 80.49
CA THR A 597 -11.61 -31.32 81.46
C THR A 597 -10.62 -30.25 81.00
N ALA A 598 -11.09 -29.02 80.79
CA ALA A 598 -10.21 -27.88 80.52
C ALA A 598 -9.79 -27.21 81.83
N THR A 599 -8.59 -27.52 82.33
CA THR A 599 -8.01 -26.85 83.52
C THR A 599 -7.32 -25.56 83.10
N VAL A 600 -7.95 -24.42 83.36
CA VAL A 600 -7.29 -23.10 83.28
C VAL A 600 -6.44 -22.91 84.54
N GLN A 601 -5.11 -22.87 84.41
CA GLN A 601 -4.21 -22.47 85.49
C GLN A 601 -3.70 -21.05 85.25
N ALA A 602 -4.32 -20.08 85.94
CA ALA A 602 -3.73 -18.78 86.14
C ALA A 602 -2.76 -18.85 87.33
N PHE A 603 -1.50 -18.50 87.13
CA PHE A 603 -0.51 -18.46 88.20
C PHE A 603 -0.35 -17.03 88.73
N ALA A 604 -0.98 -16.76 89.87
CA ALA A 604 -0.57 -15.68 90.76
C ALA A 604 0.60 -16.16 91.63
N HIS A 605 1.64 -15.35 91.77
CA HIS A 605 2.74 -15.64 92.69
C HIS A 605 2.69 -14.62 93.84
N CYS A 606 2.53 -15.12 95.06
CA CYS A 606 2.61 -14.32 96.28
C CYS A 606 3.90 -14.69 97.00
N GLU A 607 4.83 -13.76 97.09
CA GLU A 607 6.06 -13.92 97.87
C GLU A 607 5.84 -13.42 99.30
N ALA A 608 6.18 -14.24 100.28
CA ALA A 608 5.89 -13.98 101.69
C ALA A 608 7.02 -13.24 102.41
N SER A 609 7.29 -11.98 102.05
CA SER A 609 7.91 -11.02 102.99
C SER A 609 7.62 -9.55 102.64
N SER A 610 6.86 -8.89 103.52
CA SER A 610 6.48 -7.45 103.48
C SER A 610 5.57 -6.97 102.34
N PRO A 611 4.70 -5.96 102.55
CA PRO A 611 3.70 -5.54 101.56
C PRO A 611 4.13 -4.31 100.75
N HIS A 612 3.97 -4.34 99.42
CA HIS A 612 3.36 -3.29 98.57
C HIS A 612 3.46 -3.65 97.06
N VAL A 613 2.55 -3.10 96.26
CA VAL A 613 2.34 -3.43 94.82
C VAL A 613 2.88 -2.33 93.92
N VAL A 614 3.61 -2.67 92.85
CA VAL A 614 3.83 -1.78 91.68
C VAL A 614 3.90 -2.59 90.37
N THR A 615 3.21 -2.11 89.33
CA THR A 615 3.19 -2.67 87.95
C THR A 615 4.18 -1.93 87.04
N ILE A 616 5.05 -2.62 86.28
CA ILE A 616 5.98 -1.98 85.31
C ILE A 616 6.18 -2.82 84.02
N LEU A 617 6.09 -2.14 82.86
CA LEU A 617 6.69 -2.49 81.54
C LEU A 617 7.78 -1.43 81.22
N PRO A 618 8.75 -1.60 80.28
CA PRO A 618 9.36 -2.75 79.59
C PRO A 618 10.92 -2.75 79.87
N PRO A 619 11.94 -2.69 78.96
CA PRO A 619 12.20 -3.23 77.59
C PRO A 619 13.60 -3.89 77.33
N ARG A 620 13.76 -4.54 76.16
CA ARG A 620 15.00 -4.78 75.34
C ARG A 620 16.38 -5.19 76.00
N ALA A 621 16.76 -6.45 75.72
CA ALA A 621 17.98 -6.92 75.00
C ALA A 621 19.38 -7.14 75.69
N ARG A 622 20.12 -8.13 75.13
CA ARG A 622 21.59 -8.49 75.25
C ARG A 622 22.00 -9.38 76.47
N LEU A 623 23.04 -10.26 76.46
CA LEU A 623 23.97 -10.88 75.46
C LEU A 623 24.78 -12.06 76.11
N VAL A 624 25.17 -13.13 75.35
CA VAL A 624 26.49 -13.88 75.40
C VAL A 624 26.87 -14.78 76.62
N PRO A 625 27.67 -15.88 76.52
CA PRO A 625 27.84 -16.96 75.51
C PRO A 625 27.94 -18.40 76.14
N PRO A 626 28.32 -19.44 75.38
CA PRO A 626 29.16 -20.55 75.90
C PRO A 626 30.40 -20.86 75.00
N PRO A 627 31.40 -21.65 75.47
CA PRO A 627 32.74 -21.74 74.85
C PRO A 627 32.97 -22.87 73.81
N SER A 628 34.08 -22.69 73.08
CA SER A 628 34.98 -23.62 72.37
C SER A 628 35.08 -25.06 72.90
N ASP A 629 35.51 -26.12 72.17
CA ASP A 629 36.14 -26.33 70.84
C ASP A 629 36.22 -27.88 70.58
N PRO A 630 36.82 -28.46 69.51
CA PRO A 630 36.83 -28.09 68.09
C PRO A 630 36.69 -29.29 67.09
N LEU A 631 36.53 -28.94 65.80
CA LEU A 631 36.97 -29.64 64.57
C LEU A 631 36.43 -31.02 64.13
N ASP A 632 35.88 -30.99 62.92
CA ASP A 632 35.39 -32.05 62.02
C ASP A 632 36.40 -33.13 61.61
N SER A 633 35.88 -34.26 61.09
CA SER A 633 36.27 -34.80 59.77
C SER A 633 35.27 -35.83 59.21
N GLU A 634 34.64 -35.46 58.09
CA GLU A 634 34.19 -36.24 56.91
C GLU A 634 33.56 -37.66 57.02
N LEU A 635 32.52 -37.89 56.18
CA LEU A 635 32.58 -38.69 54.93
C LEU A 635 31.33 -39.59 54.63
N PHE A 636 30.84 -39.54 53.38
CA PHE A 636 29.93 -40.41 52.60
C PHE A 636 28.71 -41.17 53.21
N SER A 637 27.57 -41.01 52.51
CA SER A 637 26.40 -41.92 52.34
C SER A 637 26.82 -43.38 51.99
N PRO A 638 25.97 -44.45 52.08
CA PRO A 638 24.52 -44.46 51.82
C PRO A 638 23.64 -45.50 52.59
N GLY A 639 22.33 -45.51 52.30
CA GLY A 639 21.38 -46.59 52.69
C GLY A 639 20.96 -46.56 54.16
N GLY A 640 19.71 -46.83 54.54
CA GLY A 640 18.62 -47.47 53.81
C GLY A 640 17.86 -48.37 54.78
N SER A 641 17.09 -47.78 55.71
CA SER A 641 16.29 -48.56 56.65
C SER A 641 15.05 -49.13 55.96
N THR A 642 14.71 -50.37 56.31
CA THR A 642 13.67 -51.16 55.66
C THR A 642 12.46 -51.33 56.58
N ARG A 643 11.26 -51.28 56.00
CA ARG A 643 10.00 -51.79 56.56
C ARG A 643 9.45 -51.09 57.82
N ASP A 644 9.15 -49.79 57.73
CA ASP A 644 7.89 -49.28 58.33
C ASP A 644 6.70 -49.68 57.43
N LEU A 645 6.51 -51.01 57.30
CA LEU A 645 5.40 -51.62 56.57
C LEU A 645 4.40 -52.20 57.58
N LEU A 646 3.59 -51.31 58.14
CA LEU A 646 2.15 -51.57 58.21
C LEU A 646 1.50 -50.90 56.98
N SER A 647 1.74 -51.55 55.84
CA SER A 647 0.88 -51.56 54.65
C SER A 647 -0.62 -51.65 55.04
N GLN A 648 -1.60 -51.13 54.29
CA GLN A 648 -1.67 -50.44 53.00
C GLN A 648 -3.19 -50.17 52.74
N GLU A 649 -3.56 -49.23 51.85
CA GLU A 649 -4.97 -48.79 51.54
C GLU A 649 -5.68 -48.06 52.72
N GLU A 650 -6.50 -47.01 52.63
CA GLU A 650 -6.86 -45.96 51.65
C GLU A 650 -7.42 -44.75 52.48
N GLY A 651 -7.66 -43.51 52.00
CA GLY A 651 -7.54 -42.99 50.65
C GLY A 651 -7.79 -41.47 50.51
N THR A 652 -7.19 -40.89 49.47
CA THR A 652 -7.40 -39.56 48.86
C THR A 652 -7.99 -38.37 49.66
N ARG A 653 -7.16 -37.33 49.89
CA ARG A 653 -7.39 -35.98 49.28
C ARG A 653 -6.17 -35.07 49.44
N GLN A 654 -5.22 -35.19 48.52
CA GLN A 654 -4.24 -34.14 48.29
C GLN A 654 -4.97 -32.84 47.94
N LYS A 655 -4.66 -31.75 48.66
CA LYS A 655 -4.75 -30.41 48.05
C LYS A 655 -3.64 -30.36 47.00
N ALA A 656 -4.00 -30.60 45.75
CA ALA A 656 -3.08 -30.48 44.63
C ALA A 656 -2.61 -29.02 44.50
N THR A 657 -1.47 -28.70 45.13
CA THR A 657 -0.55 -27.71 44.57
C THR A 657 -0.20 -28.21 43.18
N CYS A 658 -0.75 -27.57 42.15
CA CYS A 658 -0.37 -27.85 40.77
C CYS A 658 1.13 -27.61 40.66
N SER A 659 1.90 -28.68 40.47
CA SER A 659 3.34 -28.62 40.27
C SER A 659 3.60 -27.83 39.00
N SER A 660 4.06 -26.59 39.15
CA SER A 660 4.45 -25.75 38.02
C SER A 660 5.58 -26.45 37.26
N LEU A 661 5.35 -26.85 36.02
CA LEU A 661 6.42 -27.36 35.15
C LEU A 661 7.56 -26.32 35.08
N PRO A 662 8.84 -26.74 34.95
CA PRO A 662 9.98 -25.81 34.94
C PRO A 662 9.93 -24.72 33.86
N CYS A 663 9.13 -24.91 32.80
CA CYS A 663 8.87 -23.90 31.77
C CYS A 663 8.07 -22.67 32.27
N ALA A 664 7.41 -22.74 33.44
CA ALA A 664 6.43 -21.76 33.93
C ALA A 664 7.01 -20.41 34.43
N ARG A 665 8.27 -20.08 34.13
CA ARG A 665 8.91 -18.79 34.50
C ARG A 665 9.32 -17.91 33.33
N TRP A 666 9.13 -18.35 32.09
CA TRP A 666 9.53 -17.60 30.88
C TRP A 666 8.52 -16.50 30.55
N SER A 667 8.59 -15.37 31.26
CA SER A 667 7.93 -14.13 30.84
C SER A 667 8.86 -13.27 30.01
N LEU A 668 8.32 -12.56 29.01
CA LEU A 668 9.08 -11.62 28.16
C LEU A 668 9.83 -10.58 29.02
N ALA A 669 9.18 -10.08 30.09
CA ALA A 669 9.78 -9.15 31.03
C ALA A 669 10.96 -9.74 31.82
N HIS A 670 10.92 -11.04 32.15
CA HIS A 670 12.04 -11.73 32.80
C HIS A 670 13.23 -11.87 31.83
N PHE A 671 12.99 -12.31 30.58
CA PHE A 671 14.02 -12.34 29.55
C PHE A 671 14.64 -10.95 29.30
N ALA A 672 13.80 -9.92 29.18
CA ALA A 672 14.25 -8.54 28.95
C ALA A 672 15.12 -8.01 30.11
N ARG A 673 14.72 -8.23 31.37
CA ARG A 673 15.44 -7.73 32.55
C ARG A 673 16.70 -8.53 32.89
N TYR A 674 16.70 -9.86 32.74
CA TYR A 674 17.79 -10.73 33.21
C TYR A 674 18.74 -11.21 32.12
N GLN A 675 18.29 -11.31 30.86
CA GLN A 675 19.14 -11.77 29.75
C GLN A 675 19.53 -10.63 28.80
N PHE A 676 18.56 -9.82 28.36
CA PHE A 676 18.81 -8.77 27.37
C PHE A 676 19.46 -7.51 27.95
N ALA A 677 18.94 -6.98 29.06
CA ALA A 677 19.47 -5.75 29.65
C ALA A 677 20.94 -5.85 30.11
N PRO A 678 21.41 -6.93 30.77
CA PRO A 678 22.82 -7.06 31.14
C PRO A 678 23.74 -7.15 29.92
N TRP A 679 23.29 -7.83 28.86
CA TRP A 679 24.02 -7.89 27.59
C TRP A 679 24.13 -6.50 26.93
N LEU A 680 23.02 -5.74 26.85
CA LEU A 680 23.02 -4.39 26.29
C LEU A 680 23.75 -3.35 27.15
N LEU A 681 23.91 -3.58 28.46
CA LEU A 681 24.59 -2.65 29.36
C LEU A 681 26.12 -2.66 29.23
N GLN A 682 26.72 -3.76 28.76
CA GLN A 682 28.17 -3.90 28.55
C GLN A 682 28.71 -2.85 27.57
N ALA A 683 29.93 -2.35 27.82
CA ALA A 683 30.53 -1.33 26.96
C ALA A 683 30.83 -1.83 25.54
N HIS A 684 31.29 -3.09 25.42
CA HIS A 684 31.62 -3.70 24.12
C HIS A 684 30.39 -3.91 23.23
N SER A 685 29.26 -4.37 23.80
CA SER A 685 28.02 -4.55 23.04
C SER A 685 27.43 -3.21 22.59
N LYS A 686 27.44 -2.17 23.45
CA LYS A 686 27.07 -0.80 23.06
C LYS A 686 27.92 -0.28 21.90
N ALA A 687 29.24 -0.48 21.95
CA ALA A 687 30.12 -0.08 20.86
C ALA A 687 29.81 -0.84 19.56
N MET A 688 29.62 -2.16 19.62
CA MET A 688 29.19 -2.96 18.45
C MET A 688 27.85 -2.49 17.88
N VAL A 689 26.86 -2.22 18.73
CA VAL A 689 25.52 -1.75 18.33
C VAL A 689 25.61 -0.38 17.64
N LEU A 690 26.40 0.56 18.18
CA LEU A 690 26.61 1.86 17.56
C LEU A 690 27.34 1.77 16.21
N VAL A 691 28.36 0.90 16.10
CA VAL A 691 29.05 0.65 14.83
C VAL A 691 28.11 0.01 13.80
N LEU A 692 27.27 -0.96 14.23
CA LEU A 692 26.29 -1.63 13.37
C LEU A 692 25.22 -0.65 12.86
N PHE A 693 24.63 0.17 13.74
CA PHE A 693 23.65 1.19 13.32
C PHE A 693 24.30 2.31 12.50
N GLY A 694 25.56 2.67 12.75
CA GLY A 694 26.32 3.60 11.91
C GLY A 694 26.57 3.05 10.49
N ALA A 695 26.94 1.78 10.37
CA ALA A 695 27.09 1.09 9.09
C ALA A 695 25.74 0.95 8.36
N LEU A 696 24.67 0.60 9.08
CA LEU A 696 23.32 0.51 8.53
C LEU A 696 22.79 1.88 8.07
N LEU A 697 23.07 2.95 8.81
CA LEU A 697 22.77 4.33 8.37
C LEU A 697 23.55 4.69 7.10
N GLY A 698 24.84 4.37 7.03
CA GLY A 698 25.66 4.58 5.83
C GLY A 698 25.12 3.82 4.61
N LEU A 699 24.71 2.56 4.80
CA LEU A 699 24.09 1.74 3.76
C LEU A 699 22.72 2.29 3.34
N SER A 700 21.89 2.77 4.27
CA SER A 700 20.61 3.40 3.98
C SER A 700 20.76 4.72 3.22
N LEU A 701 21.78 5.54 3.55
CA LEU A 701 22.11 6.75 2.82
C LEU A 701 22.60 6.44 1.40
N TYR A 702 23.39 5.39 1.22
CA TYR A 702 23.77 4.91 -0.12
C TYR A 702 22.56 4.38 -0.90
N GLY A 703 21.69 3.60 -0.25
CA GLY A 703 20.43 3.13 -0.83
C GLY A 703 19.52 4.29 -1.29
N ALA A 704 19.45 5.37 -0.52
CA ALA A 704 18.72 6.58 -0.90
C ALA A 704 19.27 7.26 -2.17
N THR A 705 20.57 7.08 -2.51
CA THR A 705 21.14 7.54 -3.78
C THR A 705 20.87 6.62 -4.98
N LEU A 706 20.29 5.44 -4.74
CA LEU A 706 19.92 4.44 -5.76
C LEU A 706 18.41 4.37 -6.04
N VAL A 707 17.59 5.09 -5.27
CA VAL A 707 16.14 5.17 -5.52
C VAL A 707 15.91 5.87 -6.86
N GLN A 708 15.16 5.22 -7.73
CA GLN A 708 14.71 5.79 -9.01
C GLN A 708 13.32 6.40 -8.83
N ASP A 709 13.08 7.55 -9.46
CA ASP A 709 11.77 8.19 -9.47
C ASP A 709 10.84 7.52 -10.48
N GLY A 710 9.60 7.23 -10.07
CA GLY A 710 8.55 6.68 -10.92
C GLY A 710 7.82 5.49 -10.30
N LEU A 711 6.59 5.27 -10.76
CA LEU A 711 5.80 4.06 -10.51
C LEU A 711 5.29 3.58 -11.87
N ALA A 712 5.58 2.35 -12.25
CA ALA A 712 5.13 1.80 -13.53
C ALA A 712 3.76 1.13 -13.38
N LEU A 713 2.92 1.20 -14.41
CA LEU A 713 1.61 0.52 -14.40
C LEU A 713 1.75 -1.00 -14.22
N THR A 714 2.87 -1.59 -14.66
CA THR A 714 3.24 -2.99 -14.43
C THR A 714 3.30 -3.39 -12.96
N ASP A 715 3.57 -2.47 -12.04
CA ASP A 715 3.63 -2.76 -10.60
C ASP A 715 2.24 -2.92 -9.96
N VAL A 716 1.19 -2.41 -10.61
CA VAL A 716 -0.21 -2.55 -10.20
C VAL A 716 -0.80 -3.88 -10.68
N VAL A 717 -0.38 -4.36 -11.86
CA VAL A 717 -0.95 -5.57 -12.48
C VAL A 717 -0.33 -6.84 -11.89
N PRO A 718 -1.14 -7.86 -11.51
CA PRO A 718 -0.60 -9.11 -10.95
C PRO A 718 0.36 -9.83 -11.92
N ARG A 719 1.52 -10.23 -11.41
CA ARG A 719 2.54 -10.97 -12.18
C ARG A 719 2.02 -12.33 -12.65
N GLY A 720 2.42 -12.75 -13.85
CA GLY A 720 1.99 -14.01 -14.46
C GLY A 720 0.63 -13.94 -15.19
N THR A 721 0.02 -12.76 -15.27
CA THR A 721 -1.17 -12.49 -16.09
C THR A 721 -0.79 -12.12 -17.53
N LYS A 722 -1.71 -12.26 -18.48
CA LYS A 722 -1.47 -11.89 -19.89
C LYS A 722 -1.36 -10.37 -20.05
N GLU A 723 -2.05 -9.65 -19.19
CA GLU A 723 -2.13 -8.20 -19.09
C GLU A 723 -0.80 -7.62 -18.59
N HIS A 724 -0.19 -8.23 -17.57
CA HIS A 724 1.18 -7.89 -17.16
C HIS A 724 2.18 -8.16 -18.30
N ALA A 725 2.04 -9.29 -19.01
CA ALA A 725 2.91 -9.60 -20.16
C ALA A 725 2.77 -8.54 -21.26
N PHE A 726 1.54 -8.13 -21.62
CA PHE A 726 1.28 -7.02 -22.54
C PHE A 726 1.98 -5.73 -22.12
N LEU A 727 1.80 -5.28 -20.87
CA LEU A 727 2.41 -4.03 -20.41
C LEU A 727 3.94 -4.10 -20.38
N SER A 728 4.52 -5.25 -20.01
CA SER A 728 5.96 -5.46 -20.08
C SER A 728 6.49 -5.41 -21.53
N ALA A 729 5.75 -6.02 -22.48
CA ALA A 729 6.06 -5.97 -23.90
C ALA A 729 5.93 -4.56 -24.47
N GLN A 730 4.90 -3.80 -24.09
CA GLN A 730 4.73 -2.41 -24.49
C GLN A 730 5.88 -1.53 -24.00
N LEU A 731 6.29 -1.67 -22.73
CA LEU A 731 7.41 -0.92 -22.18
C LEU A 731 8.74 -1.28 -22.84
N SER A 732 9.04 -2.58 -23.05
CA SER A 732 10.29 -3.01 -23.70
C SER A 732 10.33 -2.70 -25.20
N ALA A 733 9.18 -2.74 -25.88
CA ALA A 733 9.03 -2.35 -27.28
C ALA A 733 9.22 -0.84 -27.46
N SER A 734 8.58 -0.02 -26.61
CA SER A 734 8.59 1.44 -26.72
C SER A 734 10.01 2.00 -26.60
N VAL A 735 10.45 2.73 -27.64
CA VAL A 735 11.83 3.25 -27.76
C VAL A 735 12.21 4.19 -26.59
N LEU A 736 11.24 4.78 -25.88
CA LEU A 736 11.47 5.63 -24.70
C LEU A 736 12.12 4.90 -23.50
N SER A 737 12.09 3.56 -23.43
CA SER A 737 12.58 2.82 -22.26
C SER A 737 14.08 2.50 -22.28
N ARG A 738 14.75 2.58 -23.45
CA ARG A 738 16.22 2.51 -23.51
C ARG A 738 16.79 3.91 -23.27
N PRO A 739 17.57 4.15 -22.19
CA PRO A 739 18.08 5.48 -21.91
C PRO A 739 18.99 5.95 -23.06
N CYS A 740 18.64 7.07 -23.69
CA CYS A 740 19.45 7.75 -24.72
C CYS A 740 20.72 8.41 -24.16
N CYS A 741 21.34 7.80 -23.16
CA CYS A 741 22.71 8.02 -22.74
C CYS A 741 23.55 6.83 -23.21
N PRO A 742 24.18 6.88 -24.41
CA PRO A 742 25.34 6.04 -24.64
C PRO A 742 26.32 6.28 -23.47
N PRO A 743 26.98 5.24 -22.93
CA PRO A 743 27.90 5.43 -21.81
C PRO A 743 28.94 6.47 -22.21
N LEU A 744 29.00 7.58 -21.46
CA LEU A 744 29.95 8.65 -21.74
C LEU A 744 31.35 8.04 -21.85
N PRO A 745 32.05 8.19 -22.99
CA PRO A 745 33.42 7.73 -23.08
C PRO A 745 34.21 8.41 -21.97
N PRO A 746 35.11 7.68 -21.25
CA PRO A 746 35.77 8.19 -20.07
C PRO A 746 36.45 9.52 -20.41
N ARG A 747 35.98 10.62 -19.80
CA ARG A 747 36.46 11.97 -20.09
C ARG A 747 37.96 12.01 -19.85
N ARG A 748 38.73 12.06 -20.94
CA ARG A 748 40.15 12.42 -20.90
C ARG A 748 40.25 13.79 -20.21
N PRO A 749 41.08 13.97 -19.17
CA PRO A 749 41.22 15.27 -18.54
C PRO A 749 41.90 16.23 -19.52
N ALA A 750 41.14 17.20 -20.02
CA ALA A 750 41.71 18.35 -20.71
C ALA A 750 42.45 19.24 -19.70
N PRO A 751 43.63 19.79 -20.07
CA PRO A 751 44.49 20.50 -19.12
C PRO A 751 43.96 21.90 -18.79
N GLY A 752 44.13 22.34 -17.54
CA GLY A 752 43.99 23.75 -17.16
C GLY A 752 42.77 24.11 -16.30
N CYS A 753 42.71 23.60 -15.07
CA CYS A 753 41.96 24.24 -13.97
C CYS A 753 42.59 23.87 -12.61
N THR A 754 43.70 24.53 -12.27
CA THR A 754 44.34 24.42 -10.95
C THR A 754 43.59 25.25 -9.92
N ILE A 755 42.73 24.61 -9.12
CA ILE A 755 42.25 25.19 -7.85
C ILE A 755 43.29 24.91 -6.76
N THR A 756 43.78 25.97 -6.13
CA THR A 756 44.84 25.94 -5.12
C THR A 756 44.33 25.39 -3.78
N GLY A 757 44.75 24.17 -3.42
CA GLY A 757 44.62 23.62 -2.08
C GLY A 757 45.99 23.40 -1.44
N THR A 758 46.47 24.35 -0.64
CA THR A 758 47.77 24.24 0.06
C THR A 758 47.63 23.45 1.37
N GLY A 759 48.43 22.39 1.57
CA GLY A 759 48.67 21.86 2.91
C GLY A 759 49.23 20.44 3.03
N TYR A 760 50.57 20.30 3.06
CA TYR A 760 51.36 19.32 3.85
C TYR A 760 51.06 17.79 3.70
N ARG A 761 52.02 16.85 3.59
CA ARG A 761 53.48 16.84 3.86
C ARG A 761 54.16 15.56 3.30
N GLY A 762 55.38 15.67 2.77
CA GLY A 762 56.31 14.55 2.49
C GLY A 762 56.14 13.86 1.12
N SER A 763 57.19 13.45 0.38
CA SER A 763 58.61 13.30 0.73
C SER A 763 59.56 13.41 -0.48
N ARG A 764 60.70 14.10 -0.30
CA ARG A 764 62.04 13.95 -0.95
C ARG A 764 62.17 13.97 -2.50
N LEU A 765 62.63 15.12 -3.02
CA LEU A 765 63.94 15.39 -3.69
C LEU A 765 64.81 14.20 -4.19
N PRO A 766 65.73 14.38 -5.19
CA PRO A 766 66.38 15.64 -5.62
C PRO A 766 66.31 15.91 -7.16
N LEU A 767 66.70 17.07 -7.72
CA LEU A 767 68.09 17.60 -7.86
C LEU A 767 68.15 19.09 -8.30
N THR A 768 69.20 19.77 -7.82
CA THR A 768 69.89 20.99 -8.37
C THR A 768 69.06 22.23 -8.77
N ARG A 769 69.10 23.39 -8.07
CA ARG A 769 70.21 24.38 -7.92
C ARG A 769 70.58 24.98 -9.29
N THR A 770 70.45 26.29 -9.60
CA THR A 770 70.96 27.52 -8.93
C THR A 770 70.24 28.80 -9.42
N GLY A 771 70.26 29.92 -8.65
CA GLY A 771 70.22 31.28 -9.23
C GLY A 771 69.20 32.31 -8.69
N LEU A 772 69.53 32.98 -7.58
CA LEU A 772 69.08 34.35 -7.19
C LEU A 772 70.26 35.32 -7.51
N PRO A 773 70.18 36.68 -7.48
CA PRO A 773 69.31 37.51 -6.60
C PRO A 773 68.77 38.87 -7.17
N GLY A 774 68.07 39.64 -6.30
CA GLY A 774 67.72 41.07 -6.48
C GLY A 774 66.26 41.36 -6.06
N ALA A 775 65.94 41.84 -4.85
CA ALA A 775 66.08 43.22 -4.34
C ALA A 775 65.19 44.25 -5.11
N SER A 776 64.38 45.12 -4.49
CA SER A 776 64.22 45.51 -3.08
C SER A 776 62.83 46.11 -2.76
N ALA A 777 62.61 46.44 -1.47
CA ALA A 777 61.39 46.85 -0.79
C ALA A 777 60.60 48.07 -1.32
N THR A 778 59.31 48.17 -0.92
CA THR A 778 58.84 49.29 -0.07
C THR A 778 57.47 49.03 0.61
N THR A 779 57.26 49.72 1.73
CA THR A 779 56.19 49.51 2.72
C THR A 779 55.10 50.58 2.64
N ARG A 780 53.84 50.25 2.95
CA ARG A 780 52.94 51.10 3.76
C ARG A 780 51.66 50.37 4.21
N ALA A 781 51.01 50.92 5.22
CA ALA A 781 50.14 50.18 6.14
C ALA A 781 48.67 50.64 6.14
N ALA A 782 47.82 49.71 6.58
CA ALA A 782 46.59 49.88 7.36
C ALA A 782 45.59 51.00 7.01
N THR A 783 44.36 50.61 6.65
CA THR A 783 43.14 51.16 7.29
C THR A 783 41.92 50.27 7.05
N ALA A 784 41.24 49.96 8.15
CA ALA A 784 39.80 49.63 8.24
C ALA A 784 39.21 50.64 9.26
N PRO A 785 37.88 50.80 9.48
CA PRO A 785 36.77 49.92 9.08
C PRO A 785 35.46 50.63 8.63
N ARG A 786 34.43 49.87 8.20
CA ARG A 786 33.08 49.80 8.83
C ARG A 786 32.03 49.07 7.97
N MET A 787 31.04 48.51 8.65
CA MET A 787 29.91 47.75 8.10
C MET A 787 28.87 48.64 7.40
N GLY A 788 28.21 48.10 6.37
CA GLY A 788 26.95 48.56 5.79
C GLY A 788 25.98 47.40 5.61
N ARG A 789 24.67 47.61 5.84
CA ARG A 789 23.64 46.55 5.87
C ARG A 789 23.17 46.17 4.47
N TRP A 790 22.73 44.91 4.32
CA TRP A 790 21.93 44.44 3.19
C TRP A 790 20.46 44.91 3.30
N PRO A 791 19.84 45.30 2.17
CA PRO A 791 18.42 45.04 1.96
C PRO A 791 18.08 44.52 0.54
N THR A 792 17.35 43.40 0.51
CA THR A 792 16.19 43.09 -0.36
C THR A 792 16.02 43.68 -1.77
N SER A 793 15.72 42.75 -2.71
CA SER A 793 14.84 42.87 -3.90
C SER A 793 15.34 43.54 -5.20
N CYS A 794 15.11 42.83 -6.30
CA CYS A 794 14.89 43.28 -7.70
C CYS A 794 14.47 42.01 -8.48
N SER A 795 13.21 41.78 -8.85
CA SER A 795 12.42 42.42 -9.93
C SER A 795 13.00 42.27 -11.34
N SER A 796 12.51 41.24 -12.05
CA SER A 796 12.16 41.21 -13.49
C SER A 796 12.67 42.32 -14.44
N ARG A 797 13.28 41.93 -15.57
CA ARG A 797 12.87 42.29 -16.97
C ARG A 797 13.71 41.51 -18.04
N PRO A 798 13.33 41.52 -19.35
CA PRO A 798 13.43 40.31 -20.20
C PRO A 798 14.23 40.49 -21.51
N GLY A 799 14.34 39.41 -22.32
CA GLY A 799 14.60 39.55 -23.77
C GLY A 799 15.02 38.28 -24.54
N MET A 800 14.34 38.03 -25.67
CA MET A 800 14.68 37.12 -26.79
C MET A 800 14.58 35.59 -26.59
N PRO A 801 14.38 34.81 -27.69
CA PRO A 801 13.28 34.98 -28.64
C PRO A 801 12.49 33.67 -28.90
N LYS A 802 11.32 33.78 -29.53
CA LYS A 802 10.46 32.62 -29.88
C LYS A 802 10.98 31.87 -31.11
N SER A 803 11.30 30.59 -30.97
CA SER A 803 11.27 29.60 -32.07
C SER A 803 11.33 28.16 -31.52
N LEU A 804 10.69 27.23 -32.25
CA LEU A 804 10.47 25.80 -31.92
C LEU A 804 9.46 25.52 -30.78
N TRP A 805 8.95 24.28 -30.80
CA TRP A 805 7.84 23.72 -30.00
C TRP A 805 6.45 24.17 -30.43
N ILE A 806 6.10 23.79 -31.65
CA ILE A 806 4.72 23.55 -32.11
C ILE A 806 4.51 22.03 -32.19
N SER A 807 3.34 21.57 -31.77
CA SER A 807 2.75 20.23 -32.01
C SER A 807 3.48 19.01 -31.42
N ALA A 808 2.96 18.55 -30.28
CA ALA A 808 2.85 17.13 -29.97
C ALA A 808 1.46 16.92 -29.34
N SER A 809 0.54 16.38 -30.15
CA SER A 809 -0.85 16.03 -29.83
C SER A 809 -1.29 14.92 -30.78
#